data_AF-A0A117DZR8-F1
#
_entry.id   AF-A0A117DZR8-F1
#
_cell.length_a   1.000
_cell.length_b   1.000
_cell.length_c   1.000
_cell.angle_alpha   90.00
_cell.angle_beta   90.00
_cell.angle_gamma   90.00
#
_symmetry.space_group_name_H-M   'P 1'
#
loop_
_entity.id
_entity.type
_entity.pdbx_description
1 polymer ?
#
loop_
_entity_poly.entity_id
_entity_poly.type
_entity_poly.pdbx_seq_one_letter_code
_entity_poly.pdbx_strand_id
1 'polypeptide(L)'
;MPEKNAVMADIRAAGVNNEVPDASRWIAQDFIDIYFSEFHPVWPFLHKGTFDLTKEPCILIQSMLMIGLWIKGDWEGRESAMHFHQKLLSAIQAQKSRWHVSESTPQHIKMKSWQMPTYQSILLQLIFALLIAKQEATFDLNLRCHLPSSKYELLTSLVETCRQLGLFSYPNMLAQHPLDAPVALIWVSVEEAKRFGLALYKLCRLCGPKQIVDSDGQSYGGSQMSALLTLADLDFSMPDSDESHPVCRRCARNNRGCEYSFQLTWLDESIAKGVCHGRTGVWSKNGRKRMDVSNEHDLAKMPRHPTPGISHQQWMFLNTSADDVDRLCVEYHRGYGGNSLGHPRLLLSPAMNTMPVTVLNRSSEDPMLLAFFETVICSSSTLVDNVQSNPYRYLILPMALSSDGIYHAALAISANTLRLSQVRYHIPALEHHHRALLHLQGLLEQDIWSDREMDEILGLVLMLCWFEISDHSRSSWVTHLDGFQNVMSARKQRYWKTSSQHSQELVDFFDRYFVFHLVLARTAFRWDCPRTHPCLSALPSSPSSDVIDPYMGFSHALLLLIDGVTDLAWQERELDIQSAYRLKHSLEGLRQTPPHADIDLHSGQECMVIAEANRLGAMLLLYEICSSSTSTSSCPSFTSEEKHRYVRQILNLIQAHKSNMRRTAVIPLWPLFLAGCCVSGDNDRVVVLQIFQEWEAIRRFGNITPAREVIEMVWRRRDLNLNDIANDAMSEKTARFEWEHAMTMLGGWKLALT
;
A
#
# COMPACT_ATOMS: atom_id res chain seq x y z
N MET A 1 26.36 25.44 -22.23
CA MET A 1 27.07 24.23 -22.70
C MET A 1 28.60 24.30 -22.52
N PRO A 2 29.31 25.42 -22.75
CA PRO A 2 30.76 25.45 -22.54
C PRO A 2 31.18 25.29 -21.06
N GLU A 3 30.44 25.89 -20.13
CA GLU A 3 30.72 25.81 -18.68
C GLU A 3 30.55 24.40 -18.10
N LYS A 4 29.54 23.64 -18.55
CA LYS A 4 29.33 22.25 -18.09
C LYS A 4 30.47 21.31 -18.53
N ASN A 5 31.06 21.55 -19.71
CA ASN A 5 32.15 20.74 -20.24
C ASN A 5 33.49 21.08 -19.59
N ALA A 6 33.74 22.34 -19.23
CA ALA A 6 34.92 22.75 -18.47
C ALA A 6 34.90 22.20 -17.04
N VAL A 7 33.75 22.24 -16.36
CA VAL A 7 33.61 21.72 -14.98
C VAL A 7 33.65 20.19 -14.93
N MET A 8 33.11 19.49 -15.94
CA MET A 8 33.28 18.03 -16.07
C MET A 8 34.75 17.64 -16.26
N ALA A 9 35.55 18.46 -16.96
CA ALA A 9 36.99 18.25 -17.09
C ALA A 9 37.71 18.48 -15.74
N ASP A 10 37.31 19.48 -14.96
CA ASP A 10 37.85 19.74 -13.62
C ASP A 10 37.50 18.62 -12.61
N ILE A 11 36.29 18.06 -12.65
CA ILE A 11 35.90 16.91 -11.81
C ILE A 11 36.63 15.63 -12.24
N ARG A 12 36.87 15.43 -13.55
CA ARG A 12 37.71 14.32 -14.05
C ARG A 12 39.17 14.45 -13.58
N ALA A 13 39.69 15.68 -13.53
CA ALA A 13 41.04 16.01 -13.08
C ALA A 13 41.22 15.96 -11.54
N ALA A 14 40.16 16.16 -10.76
CA ALA A 14 40.20 16.04 -9.31
C ALA A 14 40.59 14.60 -8.87
N GLY A 15 41.70 14.48 -8.14
CA GLY A 15 42.11 13.22 -7.53
C GLY A 15 41.11 12.74 -6.49
N VAL A 16 41.10 11.43 -6.18
CA VAL A 16 40.23 10.82 -5.15
C VAL A 16 40.44 11.44 -3.74
N ASN A 17 41.56 12.15 -3.54
CA ASN A 17 41.94 12.82 -2.30
C ASN A 17 41.82 14.36 -2.33
N ASN A 18 41.36 14.96 -3.43
CA ASN A 18 41.28 16.43 -3.54
C ASN A 18 39.85 16.91 -3.29
N GLU A 19 39.72 17.99 -2.53
CA GLU A 19 38.46 18.70 -2.31
C GLU A 19 37.82 19.09 -3.66
N VAL A 20 36.52 18.82 -3.80
CA VAL A 20 35.73 19.25 -4.95
C VAL A 20 35.64 20.78 -4.92
N PRO A 21 36.11 21.52 -5.95
CA PRO A 21 36.01 22.97 -6.00
C PRO A 21 34.55 23.43 -5.84
N ASP A 22 34.31 24.57 -5.17
CA ASP A 22 32.97 25.11 -4.91
C ASP A 22 32.11 25.23 -6.18
N ALA A 23 32.74 25.55 -7.32
CA ALA A 23 32.09 25.65 -8.62
C ALA A 23 31.62 24.31 -9.21
N SER A 24 32.01 23.17 -8.64
CA SER A 24 31.62 21.82 -9.07
C SER A 24 30.52 21.19 -8.20
N ARG A 25 30.12 21.87 -7.11
CA ARG A 25 29.15 21.37 -6.12
C ARG A 25 27.70 21.43 -6.61
N TRP A 26 27.32 22.45 -7.37
CA TRP A 26 25.97 22.56 -7.94
C TRP A 26 25.68 21.48 -8.99
N ILE A 27 26.68 21.09 -9.79
CA ILE A 27 26.55 20.00 -10.76
C ILE A 27 26.41 18.66 -10.04
N ALA A 28 27.13 18.46 -8.92
CA ALA A 28 27.01 17.25 -8.12
C ALA A 28 25.61 17.10 -7.51
N GLN A 29 24.97 18.21 -7.11
CA GLN A 29 23.64 18.18 -6.53
C GLN A 29 22.59 17.62 -7.51
N ASP A 30 22.59 18.05 -8.77
CA ASP A 30 21.66 17.55 -9.79
C ASP A 30 21.72 16.01 -9.92
N PHE A 31 22.94 15.44 -9.95
CA PHE A 31 23.12 14.00 -10.08
C PHE A 31 22.83 13.21 -8.80
N ILE A 32 23.05 13.84 -7.64
CA ILE A 32 22.69 13.28 -6.34
C ILE A 32 21.17 13.27 -6.15
N ASP A 33 20.48 14.29 -6.64
CA ASP A 33 19.02 14.33 -6.65
C ASP A 33 18.44 13.24 -7.56
N ILE A 34 19.07 13.00 -8.72
CA ILE A 34 18.74 11.85 -9.59
C ILE A 34 18.98 10.52 -8.86
N TYR A 35 20.10 10.39 -8.13
CA TYR A 35 20.36 9.20 -7.31
C TYR A 35 19.24 8.95 -6.28
N PHE A 36 18.83 9.98 -5.53
CA PHE A 36 17.79 9.83 -4.51
C PHE A 36 16.38 9.65 -5.06
N SER A 37 16.09 10.13 -6.27
CA SER A 37 14.78 9.98 -6.91
C SER A 37 14.62 8.65 -7.64
N GLU A 38 15.65 8.17 -8.34
CA GLU A 38 15.53 7.04 -9.27
C GLU A 38 16.22 5.75 -8.77
N PHE A 39 17.37 5.86 -8.09
CA PHE A 39 18.12 4.68 -7.62
C PHE A 39 17.78 4.27 -6.19
N HIS A 40 17.71 5.24 -5.29
CA HIS A 40 17.48 5.03 -3.86
C HIS A 40 16.19 4.26 -3.54
N PRO A 41 15.03 4.45 -4.22
CA PRO A 41 13.84 3.66 -3.96
C PRO A 41 14.02 2.14 -4.15
N VAL A 42 15.00 1.73 -4.98
CA VAL A 42 15.30 0.31 -5.25
C VAL A 42 16.39 -0.22 -4.31
N TRP A 43 17.29 0.66 -3.86
CA TRP A 43 18.44 0.36 -3.00
C TRP A 43 18.56 1.38 -1.84
N PRO A 44 17.67 1.32 -0.82
CA PRO A 44 17.55 2.37 0.18
C PRO A 44 18.51 2.19 1.37
N PHE A 45 19.82 2.14 1.12
CA PHE A 45 20.83 1.94 2.18
C PHE A 45 21.59 3.20 2.59
N LEU A 46 21.46 4.29 1.83
CA LEU A 46 21.89 5.62 2.24
C LEU A 46 20.72 6.37 2.87
N HIS A 47 20.93 7.08 3.96
CA HIS A 47 19.84 7.80 4.62
C HIS A 47 19.75 9.25 4.11
N LYS A 48 18.71 9.56 3.31
CA LYS A 48 18.53 10.89 2.71
C LYS A 48 18.48 12.02 3.75
N GLY A 49 17.85 11.77 4.91
CA GLY A 49 17.69 12.78 5.96
C GLY A 49 19.01 13.22 6.61
N THR A 50 19.98 12.32 6.77
CA THR A 50 21.29 12.66 7.37
C THR A 50 22.38 12.91 6.34
N PHE A 51 22.10 12.74 5.06
CA PHE A 51 23.06 12.96 4.00
C PHE A 51 23.31 14.47 3.82
N ASP A 52 24.56 14.88 4.02
CA ASP A 52 25.00 16.26 3.81
C ASP A 52 26.20 16.26 2.87
N LEU A 53 26.00 16.80 1.66
CA LEU A 53 27.03 16.87 0.62
C LEU A 53 28.36 17.47 1.12
N THR A 54 28.31 18.36 2.11
CA THR A 54 29.49 19.04 2.64
C THR A 54 30.27 18.22 3.66
N LYS A 55 29.65 17.20 4.27
CA LYS A 55 30.22 16.38 5.34
C LYS A 55 30.61 14.99 4.87
N GLU A 56 30.03 14.53 3.77
CA GLU A 56 30.29 13.19 3.24
C GLU A 56 31.66 13.09 2.56
N PRO A 57 32.34 11.93 2.65
CA PRO A 57 33.63 11.75 2.02
C PRO A 57 33.49 11.69 0.50
N CYS A 58 34.49 12.22 -0.20
CA CYS A 58 34.49 12.33 -1.67
C CYS A 58 34.24 10.99 -2.38
N ILE A 59 34.67 9.86 -1.82
CA ILE A 59 34.46 8.53 -2.38
C ILE A 59 32.97 8.14 -2.48
N LEU A 60 32.17 8.55 -1.50
CA LEU A 60 30.72 8.29 -1.47
C LEU A 60 30.00 9.21 -2.44
N ILE A 61 30.33 10.50 -2.40
CA ILE A 61 29.79 11.51 -3.32
C ILE A 61 30.06 11.12 -4.77
N GLN A 62 31.30 10.74 -5.10
CA GLN A 62 31.67 10.31 -6.45
C GLN A 62 30.96 9.02 -6.86
N SER A 63 30.72 8.08 -5.93
CA SER A 63 29.96 6.86 -6.21
C SER A 63 28.49 7.15 -6.48
N MET A 64 27.85 8.07 -5.75
CA MET A 64 26.47 8.50 -6.00
C MET A 64 26.34 9.26 -7.32
N LEU A 65 27.28 10.17 -7.59
CA LEU A 65 27.35 10.93 -8.84
C LEU A 65 27.52 10.02 -10.05
N MET A 66 28.37 8.98 -9.95
CA MET A 66 28.53 7.95 -10.98
C MET A 66 27.19 7.27 -11.31
N ILE A 67 26.41 6.89 -10.31
CA ILE A 67 25.08 6.29 -10.52
C ILE A 67 24.11 7.29 -11.15
N GLY A 68 24.09 8.54 -10.66
CA GLY A 68 23.24 9.60 -11.21
C GLY A 68 23.54 9.89 -12.69
N LEU A 69 24.83 9.96 -13.06
CA LEU A 69 25.28 10.11 -14.44
C LEU A 69 24.81 8.96 -15.33
N TRP A 70 24.89 7.72 -14.85
CA TRP A 70 24.45 6.55 -15.60
C TRP A 70 22.95 6.56 -15.87
N ILE A 71 22.15 6.93 -14.86
CA ILE A 71 20.68 6.97 -14.94
C ILE A 71 20.21 8.07 -15.88
N LYS A 72 20.83 9.25 -15.84
CA LYS A 72 20.51 10.36 -16.75
C LYS A 72 20.61 9.93 -18.22
N GLY A 73 21.51 9.00 -18.54
CA GLY A 73 21.47 8.22 -19.77
C GLY A 73 21.98 8.90 -21.03
N ASP A 74 22.52 10.12 -20.94
CA ASP A 74 23.25 10.75 -22.05
C ASP A 74 24.58 10.01 -22.32
N TRP A 75 24.99 9.96 -23.60
CA TRP A 75 26.22 9.25 -24.01
C TRP A 75 27.44 9.71 -23.21
N GLU A 76 27.63 11.02 -23.09
CA GLU A 76 28.72 11.61 -22.31
C GLU A 76 28.64 11.29 -20.81
N GLY A 77 27.42 11.19 -20.26
CA GLY A 77 27.19 10.83 -18.86
C GLY A 77 27.49 9.37 -18.59
N ARG A 78 27.10 8.45 -19.49
CA ARG A 78 27.42 7.02 -19.37
C ARG A 78 28.93 6.76 -19.49
N GLU A 79 29.60 7.39 -20.44
CA GLU A 79 31.08 7.32 -20.56
C GLU A 79 31.78 7.85 -19.30
N SER A 80 31.29 8.97 -18.76
CA SER A 80 31.80 9.54 -17.50
C SER A 80 31.57 8.60 -16.32
N ALA A 81 30.38 7.98 -16.22
CA ALA A 81 30.07 7.01 -15.18
C ALA A 81 30.98 5.77 -15.24
N MET A 82 31.25 5.25 -16.45
CA MET A 82 32.20 4.15 -16.63
C MET A 82 33.63 4.53 -16.20
N HIS A 83 34.06 5.75 -16.51
CA HIS A 83 35.35 6.27 -16.07
C HIS A 83 35.43 6.40 -14.54
N PHE A 84 34.38 6.94 -13.89
CA PHE A 84 34.31 7.00 -12.43
C PHE A 84 34.29 5.61 -11.81
N HIS A 85 33.55 4.65 -12.37
CA HIS A 85 33.53 3.26 -11.89
C HIS A 85 34.93 2.64 -11.88
N GLN A 86 35.68 2.78 -12.98
CA GLN A 86 37.05 2.26 -13.07
C GLN A 86 37.99 2.93 -12.06
N LYS A 87 37.97 4.27 -11.99
CA LYS A 87 38.83 5.05 -11.09
C LYS A 87 38.53 4.75 -9.61
N LEU A 88 37.26 4.67 -9.23
CA LEU A 88 36.82 4.35 -7.87
C LEU A 88 37.17 2.91 -7.50
N LEU A 89 36.99 1.95 -8.41
CA LEU A 89 37.35 0.55 -8.16
C LEU A 89 38.87 0.40 -7.94
N SER A 90 39.71 1.04 -8.76
CA SER A 90 41.16 1.07 -8.56
C SER A 90 41.54 1.71 -7.23
N ALA A 91 40.88 2.79 -6.83
CA ALA A 91 41.14 3.45 -5.55
C ALA A 91 40.73 2.59 -4.35
N ILE A 92 39.57 1.95 -4.40
CA ILE A 92 39.08 1.01 -3.38
C ILE A 92 40.05 -0.16 -3.21
N GLN A 93 40.56 -0.70 -4.32
CA GLN A 93 41.54 -1.79 -4.32
C GLN A 93 42.88 -1.34 -3.73
N ALA A 94 43.39 -0.16 -4.12
CA ALA A 94 44.61 0.41 -3.55
C ALA A 94 44.49 0.67 -2.03
N GLN A 95 43.28 0.99 -1.56
CA GLN A 95 42.97 1.20 -0.16
C GLN A 95 42.52 -0.07 0.58
N LYS A 96 42.56 -1.25 -0.04
CA LYS A 96 42.08 -2.51 0.56
C LYS A 96 42.68 -2.77 1.94
N SER A 97 43.97 -2.50 2.13
CA SER A 97 44.67 -2.65 3.42
C SER A 97 44.15 -1.73 4.53
N ARG A 98 43.40 -0.67 4.21
CA ARG A 98 42.87 0.30 5.19
C ARG A 98 41.47 -0.05 5.70
N TRP A 99 40.70 -0.80 4.93
CA TRP A 99 39.30 -1.11 5.23
C TRP A 99 39.03 -2.61 5.38
N HIS A 100 39.79 -3.49 4.72
CA HIS A 100 39.61 -4.95 4.81
C HIS A 100 40.10 -5.47 6.16
N VAL A 101 39.26 -6.25 6.83
CA VAL A 101 39.56 -6.88 8.13
C VAL A 101 39.38 -8.39 7.99
N SER A 102 40.48 -9.13 8.19
CA SER A 102 40.48 -10.61 8.24
C SER A 102 40.71 -11.12 9.66
N GLU A 103 40.59 -12.42 9.88
CA GLU A 103 40.78 -13.09 11.18
C GLU A 103 42.15 -12.81 11.80
N SER A 104 43.20 -12.69 10.97
CA SER A 104 44.58 -12.40 11.39
C SER A 104 44.85 -10.95 11.77
N THR A 105 43.84 -10.07 11.72
CA THR A 105 43.99 -8.64 12.00
C THR A 105 44.06 -8.38 13.52
N PRO A 106 45.03 -7.60 14.03
CA PRO A 106 45.16 -7.29 15.46
C PRO A 106 43.86 -6.74 16.08
N GLN A 107 43.51 -7.18 17.29
CA GLN A 107 42.28 -6.79 18.00
C GLN A 107 42.10 -5.26 18.14
N HIS A 108 43.18 -4.49 18.29
CA HIS A 108 43.13 -3.02 18.36
C HIS A 108 42.59 -2.37 17.07
N ILE A 109 42.71 -3.03 15.91
CA ILE A 109 42.15 -2.55 14.64
C ILE A 109 40.66 -2.92 14.51
N LYS A 110 40.24 -4.04 15.12
CA LYS A 110 38.82 -4.44 15.21
C LYS A 110 37.98 -3.50 16.10
N MET A 111 38.63 -2.73 16.98
CA MET A 111 37.98 -1.70 17.80
C MET A 111 37.78 -0.34 17.09
N LYS A 112 38.16 -0.22 15.80
CA LYS A 112 37.89 1.01 15.04
C LYS A 112 36.40 1.15 14.71
N SER A 113 35.91 2.38 14.75
CA SER A 113 34.57 2.76 14.29
C SER A 113 34.33 2.29 12.85
N TRP A 114 33.12 1.85 12.56
CA TRP A 114 32.74 1.41 11.22
C TRP A 114 32.95 2.51 10.18
N GLN A 115 33.63 2.18 9.08
CA GLN A 115 33.81 3.08 7.94
C GLN A 115 32.60 3.01 7.00
N MET A 116 31.43 3.38 7.52
CA MET A 116 30.14 3.21 6.82
C MET A 116 30.15 3.84 5.41
N PRO A 117 30.63 5.08 5.20
CA PRO A 117 30.67 5.66 3.86
C PRO A 117 31.55 4.89 2.86
N THR A 118 32.66 4.31 3.34
CA THR A 118 33.53 3.46 2.52
C THR A 118 32.81 2.18 2.13
N TYR A 119 32.12 1.52 3.07
CA TYR A 119 31.37 0.30 2.80
C TYR A 119 30.20 0.55 1.85
N GLN A 120 29.46 1.63 2.04
CA GLN A 120 28.40 2.09 1.15
C GLN A 120 28.92 2.38 -0.26
N SER A 121 30.10 3.01 -0.38
CA SER A 121 30.75 3.25 -1.67
C SER A 121 31.13 1.95 -2.38
N ILE A 122 31.73 0.99 -1.67
CA ILE A 122 32.05 -0.34 -2.23
C ILE A 122 30.78 -1.04 -2.70
N LEU A 123 29.71 -0.98 -1.92
CA LEU A 123 28.42 -1.56 -2.27
C LEU A 123 27.83 -0.92 -3.54
N LEU A 124 27.89 0.41 -3.68
CA LEU A 124 27.49 1.11 -4.91
C LEU A 124 28.28 0.64 -6.14
N GLN A 125 29.60 0.48 -6.01
CA GLN A 125 30.44 -0.02 -7.11
C GLN A 125 30.07 -1.45 -7.52
N LEU A 126 29.74 -2.32 -6.55
CA LEU A 126 29.34 -3.70 -6.82
C LEU A 126 27.93 -3.79 -7.44
N ILE A 127 26.97 -2.98 -6.95
CA ILE A 127 25.64 -2.89 -7.57
C ILE A 127 25.76 -2.37 -9.00
N PHE A 128 26.58 -1.35 -9.24
CA PHE A 128 26.82 -0.83 -10.59
C PHE A 128 27.42 -1.87 -11.53
N ALA A 129 28.39 -2.65 -11.04
CA ALA A 129 28.96 -3.74 -11.82
C ALA A 129 27.93 -4.82 -12.19
N LEU A 130 26.96 -5.11 -11.30
CA LEU A 130 25.84 -5.99 -11.63
C LEU A 130 24.89 -5.35 -12.66
N LEU A 131 24.62 -4.05 -12.57
CA LEU A 131 23.78 -3.34 -13.55
C LEU A 131 24.37 -3.41 -14.96
N ILE A 132 25.69 -3.30 -15.09
CA ILE A 132 26.40 -3.46 -16.37
C ILE A 132 26.33 -4.92 -16.83
N ALA A 133 26.67 -5.88 -15.96
CA ALA A 133 26.67 -7.30 -16.33
C ALA A 133 25.27 -7.80 -16.75
N LYS A 134 24.20 -7.20 -16.17
CA LYS A 134 22.81 -7.45 -16.58
C LYS A 134 22.51 -7.01 -18.01
N GLN A 135 23.13 -5.91 -18.48
CA GLN A 135 22.99 -5.45 -19.87
C GLN A 135 23.76 -6.35 -20.87
N GLU A 136 24.82 -7.02 -20.40
CA GLU A 136 25.71 -7.85 -21.21
C GLU A 136 25.33 -9.35 -21.23
N ALA A 137 24.16 -9.71 -20.68
CA ALA A 137 23.51 -11.04 -20.77
C ALA A 137 24.29 -12.24 -20.19
N THR A 138 25.05 -12.07 -19.10
CA THR A 138 25.73 -13.19 -18.41
C THR A 138 24.92 -13.70 -17.21
N PHE A 139 23.95 -14.59 -17.44
CA PHE A 139 23.17 -15.24 -16.36
C PHE A 139 23.38 -16.76 -16.34
N ASP A 140 23.39 -17.34 -15.14
CA ASP A 140 23.26 -18.79 -14.92
C ASP A 140 21.79 -19.24 -15.07
N LEU A 141 21.56 -20.56 -15.20
CA LEU A 141 20.24 -21.22 -15.23
C LEU A 141 19.37 -20.86 -14.01
N ASN A 142 19.97 -20.40 -12.91
CA ASN A 142 19.29 -19.91 -11.71
C ASN A 142 18.99 -18.40 -11.71
N LEU A 143 19.11 -17.71 -12.86
CA LEU A 143 18.97 -16.26 -13.01
C LEU A 143 19.93 -15.44 -12.13
N ARG A 144 21.05 -16.03 -11.71
CA ARG A 144 22.10 -15.37 -10.93
C ARG A 144 23.17 -14.81 -11.85
N CYS A 145 23.71 -13.64 -11.49
CA CYS A 145 24.77 -12.98 -12.25
C CYS A 145 26.14 -13.46 -11.76
N HIS A 146 27.06 -13.73 -12.70
CA HIS A 146 28.46 -13.98 -12.37
C HIS A 146 29.25 -12.68 -12.41
N LEU A 147 29.65 -12.19 -11.22
CA LEU A 147 30.61 -11.09 -11.14
C LEU A 147 31.99 -11.58 -11.63
N PRO A 148 32.74 -10.75 -12.40
CA PRO A 148 34.15 -11.02 -12.70
C PRO A 148 34.96 -11.28 -11.42
N SER A 149 35.98 -12.13 -11.50
CA SER A 149 36.76 -12.62 -10.35
C SER A 149 37.22 -11.50 -9.40
N SER A 150 37.71 -10.38 -9.93
CA SER A 150 38.18 -9.24 -9.13
C SER A 150 37.06 -8.53 -8.35
N LYS A 151 35.84 -8.49 -8.88
CA LYS A 151 34.66 -7.88 -8.23
C LYS A 151 34.03 -8.86 -7.24
N TYR A 152 34.05 -10.15 -7.53
CA TYR A 152 33.65 -11.19 -6.59
C TYR A 152 34.56 -11.20 -5.35
N GLU A 153 35.88 -11.11 -5.53
CA GLU A 153 36.84 -11.00 -4.42
C GLU A 153 36.63 -9.74 -3.58
N LEU A 154 36.22 -8.63 -4.21
CA LEU A 154 35.87 -7.41 -3.51
C LEU A 154 34.60 -7.60 -2.65
N LEU A 155 33.57 -8.27 -3.20
CA LEU A 155 32.35 -8.63 -2.47
C LEU A 155 32.66 -9.53 -1.27
N THR A 156 33.44 -10.59 -1.46
CA THR A 156 33.78 -11.50 -0.35
C THR A 156 34.62 -10.81 0.71
N SER A 157 35.54 -9.91 0.31
CA SER A 157 36.34 -9.10 1.25
C SER A 157 35.46 -8.15 2.08
N LEU A 158 34.43 -7.56 1.47
CA LEU A 158 33.47 -6.71 2.18
C LEU A 158 32.63 -7.52 3.18
N VAL A 159 32.11 -8.67 2.76
CA VAL A 159 31.34 -9.57 3.64
C VAL A 159 32.18 -10.05 4.82
N GLU A 160 33.42 -10.48 4.57
CA GLU A 160 34.37 -10.89 5.62
C GLU A 160 34.62 -9.75 6.61
N THR A 161 34.86 -8.55 6.12
CA THR A 161 35.07 -7.35 6.95
C THR A 161 33.87 -7.07 7.84
N CYS A 162 32.65 -7.06 7.28
CA CYS A 162 31.43 -6.79 8.04
C CYS A 162 31.16 -7.86 9.11
N ARG A 163 31.47 -9.13 8.82
CA ARG A 163 31.42 -10.23 9.80
C ARG A 163 32.43 -10.04 10.93
N GLN A 164 33.69 -9.75 10.59
CA GLN A 164 34.77 -9.58 11.58
C GLN A 164 34.58 -8.35 12.47
N LEU A 165 33.91 -7.31 11.97
CA LEU A 165 33.54 -6.12 12.74
C LEU A 165 32.20 -6.27 13.49
N GLY A 166 31.52 -7.40 13.34
CA GLY A 166 30.25 -7.68 14.02
C GLY A 166 29.11 -6.75 13.59
N LEU A 167 29.15 -6.22 12.36
CA LEU A 167 28.20 -5.20 11.87
C LEU A 167 26.74 -5.67 11.88
N PHE A 168 26.52 -6.97 11.74
CA PHE A 168 25.19 -7.56 11.65
C PHE A 168 24.58 -7.94 13.01
N SER A 169 25.24 -7.59 14.12
CA SER A 169 24.77 -7.88 15.48
C SER A 169 24.30 -6.59 16.16
N TYR A 170 23.05 -6.58 16.62
CA TYR A 170 22.46 -5.41 17.28
C TYR A 170 23.23 -4.93 18.52
N PRO A 171 23.69 -5.80 19.45
CA PRO A 171 24.58 -5.40 20.55
C PRO A 171 25.84 -4.65 20.10
N ASN A 172 26.44 -5.05 18.98
CA ASN A 172 27.64 -4.40 18.45
C ASN A 172 27.31 -3.05 17.80
N MET A 173 26.12 -2.88 17.21
CA MET A 173 25.64 -1.58 16.70
C MET A 173 25.51 -0.57 17.83
N LEU A 174 24.97 -0.98 18.99
CA LEU A 174 24.88 -0.12 20.17
C LEU A 174 26.25 0.20 20.76
N ALA A 175 27.17 -0.76 20.77
CA ALA A 175 28.52 -0.58 21.29
C ALA A 175 29.40 0.41 20.48
N GLN A 176 28.95 0.83 19.29
CA GLN A 176 29.64 1.88 18.50
C GLN A 176 29.49 3.28 19.11
N HIS A 177 28.51 3.49 20.00
CA HIS A 177 28.19 4.80 20.55
C HIS A 177 28.57 4.88 22.03
N PRO A 178 29.09 6.02 22.50
CA PRO A 178 29.34 6.22 23.92
C PRO A 178 28.01 6.33 24.70
N LEU A 179 28.04 6.03 26.01
CA LEU A 179 26.83 5.96 26.86
C LEU A 179 26.06 7.29 26.97
N ASP A 180 26.69 8.40 26.60
CA ASP A 180 26.15 9.76 26.62
C ASP A 180 25.67 10.26 25.24
N ALA A 181 25.77 9.45 24.18
CA ALA A 181 25.31 9.82 22.86
C ALA A 181 23.79 10.04 22.80
N PRO A 182 23.30 11.03 22.01
CA PRO A 182 21.86 11.24 21.83
C PRO A 182 21.18 9.99 21.27
N VAL A 183 20.06 9.59 21.88
CA VAL A 183 19.29 8.40 21.47
C VAL A 183 18.92 8.43 19.98
N ALA A 184 18.59 9.62 19.46
CA ALA A 184 18.28 9.80 18.04
C ALA A 184 19.46 9.47 17.12
N LEU A 185 20.69 9.84 17.51
CA LEU A 185 21.92 9.51 16.75
C LEU A 185 22.16 8.00 16.74
N ILE A 186 22.00 7.34 17.90
CA ILE A 186 22.14 5.89 18.03
C ILE A 186 21.14 5.19 17.11
N TRP A 187 19.88 5.62 17.10
CA TRP A 187 18.83 5.02 16.28
C TRP A 187 19.08 5.16 14.79
N VAL A 188 19.45 6.37 14.32
CA VAL A 188 19.76 6.59 12.91
C VAL A 188 20.96 5.74 12.47
N SER A 189 22.00 5.65 13.30
CA SER A 189 23.19 4.84 13.00
C SER A 189 22.89 3.33 12.98
N VAL A 190 22.07 2.83 13.92
CA VAL A 190 21.60 1.44 13.93
C VAL A 190 20.81 1.13 12.67
N GLU A 191 19.91 2.04 12.29
CA GLU A 191 19.05 1.87 11.12
C GLU A 191 19.85 1.92 9.82
N GLU A 192 20.84 2.80 9.72
CA GLU A 192 21.79 2.85 8.61
C GLU A 192 22.55 1.52 8.46
N ALA A 193 23.05 0.95 9.56
CA ALA A 193 23.76 -0.33 9.55
C ALA A 193 22.85 -1.51 9.12
N LYS A 194 21.61 -1.52 9.58
CA LYS A 194 20.61 -2.54 9.18
C LYS A 194 20.29 -2.46 7.69
N ARG A 195 20.01 -1.26 7.18
CA ARG A 195 19.70 -1.04 5.75
C ARG A 195 20.89 -1.41 4.85
N PHE A 196 22.11 -1.07 5.28
CA PHE A 196 23.33 -1.52 4.62
C PHE A 196 23.45 -3.05 4.59
N GLY A 197 23.24 -3.72 5.73
CA GLY A 197 23.31 -5.19 5.80
C GLY A 197 22.29 -5.90 4.91
N LEU A 198 21.05 -5.40 4.87
CA LEU A 198 20.00 -5.90 3.99
C LEU A 198 20.33 -5.71 2.50
N ALA A 199 20.89 -4.55 2.13
CA ALA A 199 21.31 -4.29 0.76
C ALA A 199 22.49 -5.18 0.35
N LEU A 200 23.47 -5.40 1.23
CA LEU A 200 24.58 -6.34 1.00
C LEU A 200 24.09 -7.79 0.84
N TYR A 201 23.12 -8.21 1.65
CA TYR A 201 22.47 -9.53 1.52
C TYR A 201 21.73 -9.67 0.19
N LYS A 202 20.96 -8.65 -0.20
CA LYS A 202 20.27 -8.61 -1.50
C LYS A 202 21.28 -8.73 -2.64
N LEU A 203 22.42 -8.05 -2.58
CA LEU A 203 23.51 -8.16 -3.55
C LEU A 203 24.09 -9.59 -3.59
N CYS A 204 24.38 -10.18 -2.42
CA CYS A 204 24.90 -11.54 -2.31
C CYS A 204 23.97 -12.58 -2.92
N ARG A 205 22.64 -12.42 -2.76
CA ARG A 205 21.65 -13.32 -3.39
C ARG A 205 21.63 -13.25 -4.90
N LEU A 206 21.92 -12.08 -5.47
CA LEU A 206 21.97 -11.86 -6.91
C LEU A 206 23.27 -12.41 -7.53
N CYS A 207 24.30 -12.64 -6.72
CA CYS A 207 25.59 -13.21 -7.13
C CYS A 207 25.64 -14.71 -6.82
N GLY A 208 25.89 -15.56 -7.83
CA GLY A 208 26.05 -17.01 -7.58
C GLY A 208 27.35 -17.34 -6.82
N PRO A 209 27.41 -18.45 -6.06
CA PRO A 209 28.69 -18.95 -5.52
C PRO A 209 29.65 -19.31 -6.66
N LYS A 210 30.94 -19.02 -6.47
CA LYS A 210 32.00 -19.39 -7.43
C LYS A 210 32.02 -20.92 -7.57
N GLN A 211 31.77 -21.45 -8.78
CA GLN A 211 32.07 -22.86 -9.07
C GLN A 211 33.60 -23.00 -9.06
N ILE A 212 34.15 -23.54 -7.97
CA ILE A 212 35.53 -24.02 -7.97
C ILE A 212 35.49 -25.36 -8.70
N VAL A 213 35.93 -25.37 -9.95
CA VAL A 213 36.26 -26.61 -10.65
C VAL A 213 37.71 -26.93 -10.30
N ASP A 214 37.93 -27.57 -9.15
CA ASP A 214 39.21 -28.21 -8.89
C ASP A 214 39.26 -29.52 -9.67
N SER A 215 40.36 -29.74 -10.37
CA SER A 215 40.56 -30.89 -11.28
C SER A 215 40.88 -32.20 -10.56
N ASP A 216 40.85 -32.22 -9.23
CA ASP A 216 41.04 -33.43 -8.43
C ASP A 216 39.87 -33.58 -7.45
N GLY A 217 39.00 -34.55 -7.73
CA GLY A 217 37.78 -34.85 -6.98
C GLY A 217 38.02 -35.35 -5.57
N GLN A 218 38.38 -34.44 -4.65
CA GLN A 218 38.36 -34.68 -3.21
C GLN A 218 37.65 -33.54 -2.48
N SER A 219 36.36 -33.74 -2.21
CA SER A 219 35.59 -32.90 -1.30
C SER A 219 36.00 -33.18 0.14
N TYR A 220 36.96 -32.43 0.68
CA TYR A 220 37.19 -32.40 2.12
C TYR A 220 36.05 -31.61 2.78
N GLY A 221 35.18 -32.34 3.50
CA GLY A 221 34.17 -31.78 4.38
C GLY A 221 34.82 -31.08 5.57
N GLY A 222 35.14 -29.80 5.40
CA GLY A 222 35.39 -28.85 6.48
C GLY A 222 34.32 -27.78 6.43
N SER A 223 33.72 -27.45 7.58
CA SER A 223 32.76 -26.36 7.77
C SER A 223 33.39 -25.00 7.43
N GLN A 224 33.55 -24.70 6.14
CA GLN A 224 33.96 -23.39 5.66
C GLN A 224 32.71 -22.50 5.63
N MET A 225 32.66 -21.47 6.48
CA MET A 225 31.62 -20.43 6.40
C MET A 225 31.46 -20.01 4.94
N SER A 226 30.22 -19.98 4.45
CA SER A 226 29.94 -19.59 3.07
C SER A 226 30.57 -18.22 2.77
N ALA A 227 31.31 -18.11 1.67
CA ALA A 227 32.02 -16.88 1.31
C ALA A 227 31.10 -15.65 1.12
N LEU A 228 29.81 -15.87 0.91
CA LEU A 228 28.77 -14.85 0.75
C LEU A 228 27.87 -14.77 1.98
N LEU A 229 27.19 -13.63 2.14
CA LEU A 229 26.29 -13.35 3.26
C LEU A 229 24.99 -14.15 3.12
N THR A 230 24.60 -14.84 4.19
CA THR A 230 23.33 -15.58 4.31
C THR A 230 22.38 -14.87 5.25
N LEU A 231 21.10 -15.28 5.26
CA LEU A 231 20.11 -14.69 6.18
C LEU A 231 20.47 -14.98 7.65
N ALA A 232 21.12 -16.11 7.94
CA ALA A 232 21.55 -16.48 9.29
C ALA A 232 22.67 -15.59 9.84
N ASP A 233 23.40 -14.87 8.97
CA ASP A 233 24.42 -13.91 9.38
C ASP A 233 23.80 -12.58 9.88
N LEU A 234 22.52 -12.30 9.59
CA LEU A 234 21.84 -11.06 9.94
C LEU A 234 21.10 -11.17 11.28
N ASP A 235 21.79 -10.93 12.39
CA ASP A 235 21.23 -10.95 13.74
C ASP A 235 20.78 -9.56 14.22
N PHE A 236 19.64 -9.12 13.68
CA PHE A 236 19.00 -7.84 14.06
C PHE A 236 18.14 -7.95 15.32
N SER A 237 18.13 -9.10 15.98
CA SER A 237 17.29 -9.40 17.15
C SER A 237 17.70 -8.53 18.34
N MET A 238 16.73 -7.95 19.04
CA MET A 238 16.95 -7.58 20.45
C MET A 238 17.19 -8.89 21.23
N PRO A 239 18.09 -8.94 22.24
CA PRO A 239 18.34 -10.17 22.99
C PRO A 239 17.05 -10.67 23.65
N ASP A 240 16.45 -11.71 23.09
CA ASP A 240 15.29 -12.38 23.67
C ASP A 240 15.79 -13.33 24.77
N SER A 241 15.78 -12.87 26.02
CA SER A 241 16.20 -13.61 27.22
C SER A 241 17.61 -14.20 27.12
N ASP A 242 18.56 -13.58 27.81
CA ASP A 242 20.01 -13.84 28.01
C ASP A 242 20.70 -15.22 27.76
N GLU A 243 20.01 -16.28 27.30
CA GLU A 243 20.50 -17.60 26.85
C GLU A 243 21.66 -18.15 27.70
N SER A 244 21.65 -17.80 29.00
CA SER A 244 22.78 -18.08 29.86
C SER A 244 22.75 -19.57 30.20
N HIS A 245 23.73 -20.32 29.69
CA HIS A 245 23.93 -21.70 30.08
C HIS A 245 24.57 -21.79 31.49
N PRO A 246 24.16 -22.73 32.35
CA PRO A 246 23.23 -23.84 32.09
C PRO A 246 21.75 -23.53 32.38
N VAL A 247 21.38 -22.37 32.92
CA VAL A 247 19.99 -22.00 33.24
C VAL A 247 19.77 -20.50 32.96
N CYS A 248 18.81 -20.14 32.11
CA CYS A 248 18.50 -18.74 31.82
C CYS A 248 17.84 -18.05 33.02
N ARG A 249 17.96 -16.71 33.16
CA ARG A 249 17.43 -15.97 34.32
C ARG A 249 15.94 -16.17 34.55
N ARG A 250 15.17 -16.42 33.48
CA ARG A 250 13.72 -16.68 33.55
C ARG A 250 13.42 -18.06 34.16
N CYS A 251 14.16 -19.10 33.78
CA CYS A 251 14.00 -20.43 34.36
C CYS A 251 14.53 -20.51 35.79
N ALA A 252 15.60 -19.77 36.09
CA ALA A 252 16.11 -19.59 37.46
C ALA A 252 15.06 -18.92 38.37
N ARG A 253 14.39 -17.86 37.91
CA ARG A 253 13.31 -17.21 38.67
C ARG A 253 12.09 -18.08 38.91
N ASN A 254 11.78 -18.97 37.97
CA ASN A 254 10.59 -19.80 38.01
C ASN A 254 10.85 -21.22 38.54
N ASN A 255 12.08 -21.50 39.01
CA ASN A 255 12.52 -22.79 39.53
C ASN A 255 12.22 -23.97 38.58
N ARG A 256 12.47 -23.77 37.27
CA ARG A 256 12.28 -24.79 36.23
C ARG A 256 13.63 -25.18 35.63
N GLY A 257 13.79 -26.45 35.26
CA GLY A 257 14.94 -26.90 34.48
C GLY A 257 14.90 -26.33 33.06
N CYS A 258 16.05 -25.86 32.57
CA CYS A 258 16.23 -25.51 31.16
C CYS A 258 16.62 -26.77 30.38
N GLU A 259 15.87 -27.10 29.33
CA GLU A 259 16.23 -28.14 28.37
C GLU A 259 16.55 -27.46 27.03
N TYR A 260 17.76 -27.67 26.51
CA TYR A 260 18.26 -27.04 25.29
C TYR A 260 18.39 -28.06 24.15
N SER A 261 17.32 -28.82 23.90
CA SER A 261 17.28 -29.76 22.77
C SER A 261 16.83 -29.05 21.50
N PHE A 262 17.55 -29.27 20.39
CA PHE A 262 17.17 -28.78 19.07
C PHE A 262 15.93 -29.55 18.59
N GLN A 263 14.74 -28.95 18.70
CA GLN A 263 13.50 -29.50 18.14
C GLN A 263 12.94 -28.54 17.09
N LEU A 264 13.00 -28.96 15.83
CA LEU A 264 12.29 -28.31 14.74
C LEU A 264 10.84 -28.83 14.75
N THR A 265 9.88 -27.92 14.81
CA THR A 265 8.46 -28.22 14.64
C THR A 265 7.95 -27.40 13.48
N TRP A 266 7.18 -28.00 12.58
CA TRP A 266 6.63 -27.30 11.43
C TRP A 266 5.31 -26.59 11.79
N LEU A 267 4.97 -25.55 11.04
CA LEU A 267 3.75 -24.74 11.24
C LEU A 267 2.50 -25.63 11.20
N ASP A 268 2.44 -26.53 10.22
CA ASP A 268 1.30 -27.42 10.00
C ASP A 268 1.11 -28.42 11.16
N GLU A 269 2.21 -28.91 11.75
CA GLU A 269 2.15 -29.77 12.95
C GLU A 269 1.65 -29.04 14.19
N SER A 270 1.92 -27.73 14.29
CA SER A 270 1.49 -26.90 15.42
C SER A 270 -0.02 -26.65 15.33
N ILE A 271 -0.49 -26.31 14.12
CA ILE A 271 -1.91 -26.13 13.79
C ILE A 271 -2.69 -27.43 14.03
N ALA A 272 -2.18 -28.58 13.56
CA ALA A 272 -2.83 -29.88 13.75
C ALA A 272 -2.95 -30.31 15.23
N LYS A 273 -2.00 -29.89 16.07
CA LYS A 273 -2.02 -30.15 17.53
C LYS A 273 -2.84 -29.11 18.31
N GLY A 274 -3.38 -28.08 17.65
CA GLY A 274 -4.09 -26.99 18.31
C GLY A 274 -3.19 -26.13 19.21
N VAL A 275 -1.89 -26.09 18.94
CA VAL A 275 -0.90 -25.30 19.68
C VAL A 275 -0.40 -24.18 18.78
N CYS A 276 -0.24 -22.98 19.33
CA CYS A 276 0.19 -21.84 18.53
C CYS A 276 1.63 -22.02 18.04
N HIS A 277 1.88 -21.68 16.77
CA HIS A 277 3.21 -21.79 16.17
C HIS A 277 4.02 -20.52 16.41
N GLY A 278 5.20 -20.66 17.01
CA GLY A 278 6.01 -19.51 17.41
C GLY A 278 5.27 -18.60 18.39
N ARG A 279 5.36 -17.27 18.20
CA ARG A 279 4.79 -16.26 19.11
C ARG A 279 3.37 -15.81 18.74
N THR A 280 2.57 -16.66 18.11
CA THR A 280 1.12 -16.40 18.00
C THR A 280 0.42 -16.84 19.29
N GLY A 281 -0.54 -16.05 19.78
CA GLY A 281 -1.36 -16.40 20.96
C GLY A 281 -0.73 -16.11 22.33
N VAL A 282 -0.87 -14.87 22.83
CA VAL A 282 -0.57 -14.56 24.24
C VAL A 282 -1.74 -15.04 25.10
N TRP A 283 -1.44 -16.03 25.94
CA TRP A 283 -2.31 -16.63 26.95
C TRP A 283 -2.75 -15.60 28.00
N SER A 284 -4.06 -15.40 28.17
CA SER A 284 -4.62 -14.72 29.34
C SER A 284 -4.70 -15.69 30.52
N LYS A 285 -4.01 -15.38 31.63
CA LYS A 285 -4.11 -16.11 32.89
C LYS A 285 -5.44 -15.79 33.56
N ASN A 286 -6.46 -16.58 33.24
CA ASN A 286 -7.35 -17.21 34.22
C ASN A 286 -8.24 -18.21 33.49
N GLY A 287 -7.91 -19.49 33.64
CA GLY A 287 -8.66 -20.59 33.06
C GLY A 287 -10.05 -20.69 33.64
N ARG A 288 -11.06 -20.19 32.93
CA ARG A 288 -12.42 -20.74 32.90
C ARG A 288 -12.98 -20.64 31.48
N LYS A 289 -13.33 -21.79 30.91
CA LYS A 289 -14.23 -21.89 29.75
C LYS A 289 -15.50 -21.09 30.05
N ARG A 290 -15.94 -20.22 29.14
CA ARG A 290 -17.31 -19.68 29.17
C ARG A 290 -17.98 -19.94 27.84
N MET A 291 -19.03 -20.77 27.91
CA MET A 291 -20.09 -20.91 26.91
C MET A 291 -20.86 -19.60 26.78
N ASP A 292 -21.50 -19.41 25.62
CA ASP A 292 -22.57 -18.45 25.36
C ASP A 292 -23.58 -18.37 26.52
N VAL A 293 -23.87 -17.15 27.01
CA VAL A 293 -25.23 -16.67 27.32
C VAL A 293 -25.25 -15.13 27.35
N SER A 294 -26.28 -14.58 26.71
CA SER A 294 -26.80 -13.21 26.73
C SER A 294 -27.08 -12.61 28.12
N ASN A 295 -26.81 -11.32 28.31
CA ASN A 295 -27.77 -10.30 28.80
C ASN A 295 -27.07 -9.04 29.32
N GLU A 296 -27.71 -7.91 28.98
CA GLU A 296 -27.48 -6.57 29.52
C GLU A 296 -27.88 -6.44 31.00
N HIS A 297 -27.42 -5.32 31.56
CA HIS A 297 -27.80 -4.67 32.82
C HIS A 297 -27.01 -5.00 34.10
N ASP A 298 -26.69 -3.89 34.77
CA ASP A 298 -26.23 -3.70 36.15
C ASP A 298 -24.72 -3.84 36.42
N LEU A 299 -24.04 -2.69 36.49
CA LEU A 299 -23.73 -2.04 37.78
C LEU A 299 -22.93 -0.75 37.57
N ALA A 300 -23.65 0.38 37.53
CA ALA A 300 -23.11 1.67 37.89
C ALA A 300 -23.17 1.83 39.42
N LYS A 301 -22.03 2.15 40.07
CA LYS A 301 -21.90 3.08 41.24
C LYS A 301 -20.50 3.03 41.90
N MET A 302 -19.72 4.10 41.63
CA MET A 302 -18.78 4.87 42.50
C MET A 302 -17.55 4.21 43.18
N PRO A 303 -16.54 4.99 43.65
CA PRO A 303 -16.18 6.40 43.38
C PRO A 303 -14.73 6.60 42.86
N ARG A 304 -14.48 7.76 42.24
CA ARG A 304 -13.18 8.21 41.72
C ARG A 304 -12.31 8.78 42.84
N HIS A 305 -11.00 8.47 42.84
CA HIS A 305 -9.92 9.41 43.21
C HIS A 305 -8.61 9.05 42.46
N PRO A 306 -7.69 10.03 42.26
CA PRO A 306 -6.87 10.12 41.05
C PRO A 306 -5.40 9.74 41.26
N THR A 307 -4.72 9.21 40.22
CA THR A 307 -3.28 9.37 39.85
C THR A 307 -2.90 8.40 38.70
N PRO A 308 -1.73 8.52 38.02
CA PRO A 308 -1.51 9.27 36.78
C PRO A 308 -1.35 8.33 35.56
N GLY A 309 -1.53 8.89 34.36
CA GLY A 309 -1.57 8.16 33.10
C GLY A 309 -0.29 7.41 32.74
N ILE A 310 -0.45 6.15 32.31
CA ILE A 310 0.54 5.40 31.54
C ILE A 310 -0.15 4.96 30.25
N SER A 311 0.24 5.63 29.16
CA SER A 311 -0.10 5.28 27.79
C SER A 311 0.48 3.93 27.41
N HIS A 312 -0.36 3.04 26.88
CA HIS A 312 0.04 1.83 26.17
C HIS A 312 0.78 2.25 24.88
N GLN A 313 2.10 2.02 24.83
CA GLN A 313 2.92 2.19 23.64
C GLN A 313 2.63 1.05 22.64
N GLN A 314 2.06 1.43 21.50
CA GLN A 314 2.04 0.65 20.27
C GLN A 314 3.43 0.77 19.63
N TRP A 315 4.07 -0.37 19.37
CA TRP A 315 5.39 -0.42 18.73
C TRP A 315 5.27 0.01 17.26
N MET A 316 5.63 1.27 16.98
CA MET A 316 5.83 1.80 15.63
C MET A 316 7.32 1.68 15.28
N PHE A 317 7.64 1.18 14.09
CA PHE A 317 8.95 1.43 13.49
C PHE A 317 9.00 2.92 13.14
N LEU A 318 9.72 3.70 13.94
CA LEU A 318 9.93 5.13 13.71
C LEU A 318 10.93 5.31 12.56
N ASN A 319 10.44 5.76 11.40
CA ASN A 319 11.29 6.39 10.41
C ASN A 319 11.66 7.78 10.92
N THR A 320 12.69 7.87 11.77
CA THR A 320 13.20 9.15 12.27
C THR A 320 13.77 9.97 11.11
N SER A 321 13.17 11.11 10.82
CA SER A 321 13.61 12.06 9.81
C SER A 321 14.52 13.15 10.40
N ALA A 322 15.20 13.93 9.57
CA ALA A 322 16.02 15.05 10.05
C ALA A 322 15.21 16.11 10.81
N ASP A 323 13.92 16.29 10.46
CA ASP A 323 13.01 17.18 11.19
C ASP A 323 12.77 16.70 12.63
N ASP A 324 12.84 15.40 12.89
CA ASP A 324 12.70 14.83 14.24
C ASP A 324 13.97 15.07 15.07
N VAL A 325 15.15 15.06 14.43
CA VAL A 325 16.44 15.38 15.08
C VAL A 325 16.56 16.89 15.32
N ASP A 326 16.13 17.73 14.38
CA ASP A 326 16.18 19.18 14.51
C ASP A 326 15.20 19.66 15.60
N ARG A 327 14.02 19.03 15.72
CA ARG A 327 13.10 19.26 16.85
C ARG A 327 13.71 18.92 18.21
N LEU A 328 14.52 17.86 18.30
CA LEU A 328 15.21 17.45 19.53
C LEU A 328 16.46 18.30 19.82
N CYS A 329 17.17 18.79 18.80
CA CYS A 329 18.34 19.65 18.94
C CYS A 329 17.99 21.11 19.25
N VAL A 330 16.83 21.60 18.77
CA VAL A 330 16.31 22.95 19.07
C VAL A 330 15.88 23.07 20.54
N GLU A 331 15.44 21.99 21.18
CA GLU A 331 15.17 21.98 22.63
C GLU A 331 16.45 22.11 23.47
N TYR A 332 17.62 21.71 22.95
CA TYR A 332 18.89 21.83 23.66
C TYR A 332 19.48 23.25 23.60
N HIS A 333 19.13 24.05 22.59
CA HIS A 333 19.70 25.40 22.40
C HIS A 333 18.81 26.55 22.89
N ARG A 334 17.61 26.27 23.41
CA ARG A 334 16.71 27.32 23.96
C ARG A 334 17.06 27.79 25.37
N GLY A 335 18.30 27.50 25.80
CA GLY A 335 18.82 27.81 27.11
C GLY A 335 19.55 29.15 27.25
N TYR A 336 19.71 30.02 26.23
CA TYR A 336 20.34 31.34 26.42
C TYR A 336 19.88 32.41 25.40
N GLY A 337 18.95 33.27 25.82
CA GLY A 337 18.89 34.73 25.58
C GLY A 337 18.67 35.35 24.18
N GLY A 338 17.65 36.23 24.07
CA GLY A 338 17.78 37.52 23.35
C GLY A 338 16.76 37.87 22.24
N ASN A 339 16.01 38.97 22.45
CA ASN A 339 14.97 39.56 21.57
C ASN A 339 15.49 40.36 20.33
N SER A 340 14.69 40.41 19.25
CA SER A 340 14.35 41.61 18.42
C SER A 340 13.45 41.19 17.22
N LEU A 341 12.24 41.70 16.96
CA LEU A 341 11.73 43.04 16.56
C LEU A 341 12.22 43.55 15.18
N GLY A 342 11.29 43.75 14.24
CA GLY A 342 11.49 44.53 13.00
C GLY A 342 10.45 44.35 11.86
N HIS A 343 9.32 45.08 11.94
CA HIS A 343 8.32 45.37 10.88
C HIS A 343 8.88 46.28 9.74
N PRO A 344 8.10 46.85 8.78
CA PRO A 344 6.94 46.42 7.95
C PRO A 344 7.05 46.86 6.46
N ARG A 345 6.06 46.55 5.58
CA ARG A 345 5.52 47.52 4.58
C ARG A 345 4.15 47.15 4.00
N LEU A 346 3.18 47.99 4.36
CA LEU A 346 1.90 48.38 3.76
C LEU A 346 2.12 49.00 2.34
N LEU A 347 1.22 49.13 1.36
CA LEU A 347 -0.25 49.14 1.20
C LEU A 347 -0.58 49.12 -0.32
N LEU A 348 -1.76 48.63 -0.72
CA LEU A 348 -2.72 49.27 -1.65
C LEU A 348 -3.98 48.36 -1.78
N SER A 349 -5.17 48.94 -1.57
CA SER A 349 -6.51 48.31 -1.60
C SER A 349 -7.27 48.70 -2.89
N PRO A 350 -8.57 48.35 -3.08
CA PRO A 350 -9.31 47.13 -2.79
C PRO A 350 -10.03 46.57 -4.05
N ALA A 351 -10.19 45.25 -4.15
CA ALA A 351 -11.28 44.66 -4.94
C ALA A 351 -11.83 43.44 -4.18
N MET A 352 -13.14 43.41 -4.02
CA MET A 352 -13.87 42.46 -3.18
C MET A 352 -13.60 41.01 -3.59
N ASN A 353 -12.92 40.26 -2.73
CA ASN A 353 -12.96 38.80 -2.73
C ASN A 353 -13.44 38.36 -1.34
N THR A 354 -14.68 37.86 -1.31
CA THR A 354 -15.18 36.97 -0.27
C THR A 354 -14.42 35.65 -0.36
N MET A 355 -13.32 35.52 0.38
CA MET A 355 -12.64 34.25 0.65
C MET A 355 -12.65 34.00 2.16
N PRO A 356 -13.03 32.80 2.65
CA PRO A 356 -13.09 32.53 4.08
C PRO A 356 -11.70 32.46 4.72
N VAL A 357 -11.68 32.71 6.02
CA VAL A 357 -10.51 32.83 6.90
C VAL A 357 -9.87 31.46 7.16
N THR A 358 -8.95 30.99 6.29
CA THR A 358 -7.98 29.91 6.63
C THR A 358 -6.65 30.13 5.89
N VAL A 359 -5.84 31.09 6.36
CA VAL A 359 -4.63 31.58 5.64
C VAL A 359 -3.30 31.04 6.20
N LEU A 360 -3.29 30.16 7.20
CA LEU A 360 -2.05 29.88 7.95
C LEU A 360 -1.28 28.58 7.63
N ASN A 361 -1.75 27.68 6.76
CA ASN A 361 -1.05 26.39 6.56
C ASN A 361 -1.23 25.70 5.18
N ARG A 362 -1.49 26.47 4.11
CA ARG A 362 -1.68 25.90 2.76
C ARG A 362 -0.34 25.66 2.06
N SER A 363 -0.15 24.47 1.50
CA SER A 363 1.01 24.20 0.65
C SER A 363 0.88 24.98 -0.68
N SER A 364 1.98 25.14 -1.42
CA SER A 364 1.94 25.76 -2.75
C SER A 364 1.10 24.98 -3.76
N GLU A 365 0.85 23.69 -3.53
CA GLU A 365 0.13 22.81 -4.45
C GLU A 365 -1.39 22.76 -4.19
N ASP A 366 -1.85 23.16 -3.01
CA ASP A 366 -3.26 23.08 -2.58
C ASP A 366 -4.26 23.76 -3.53
N PRO A 367 -3.98 24.97 -4.08
CA PRO A 367 -4.90 25.62 -5.02
C PRO A 367 -5.07 24.83 -6.32
N MET A 368 -4.00 24.19 -6.80
CA MET A 368 -4.04 23.37 -8.01
C MET A 368 -4.80 22.07 -7.75
N LEU A 369 -4.58 21.43 -6.60
CA LEU A 369 -5.31 20.24 -6.20
C LEU A 369 -6.81 20.52 -6.02
N LEU A 370 -7.18 21.66 -5.44
CA LEU A 370 -8.59 22.06 -5.32
C LEU A 370 -9.23 22.36 -6.68
N ALA A 371 -8.51 23.06 -7.57
CA ALA A 371 -8.99 23.31 -8.93
C ALA A 371 -9.15 21.99 -9.71
N PHE A 372 -8.25 21.03 -9.51
CA PHE A 372 -8.35 19.69 -10.08
C PHE A 372 -9.57 18.93 -9.51
N PHE A 373 -9.84 19.06 -8.21
CA PHE A 373 -11.04 18.50 -7.60
C PHE A 373 -12.31 19.04 -8.27
N GLU A 374 -12.44 20.36 -8.36
CA GLU A 374 -13.59 21.04 -8.94
C GLU A 374 -13.77 20.71 -10.43
N THR A 375 -12.70 20.74 -11.21
CA THR A 375 -12.79 20.65 -12.68
C THR A 375 -12.80 19.21 -13.19
N VAL A 376 -12.01 18.32 -12.58
CA VAL A 376 -11.78 16.96 -13.09
C VAL A 376 -12.45 15.92 -12.20
N ILE A 377 -12.25 15.96 -10.87
CA ILE A 377 -12.84 14.93 -9.99
C ILE A 377 -14.36 15.04 -10.03
N CYS A 378 -14.93 16.20 -9.69
CA CYS A 378 -16.38 16.37 -9.66
C CYS A 378 -17.06 16.07 -11.01
N SER A 379 -16.47 16.48 -12.14
CA SER A 379 -17.08 16.22 -13.48
C SER A 379 -16.99 14.76 -13.89
N SER A 380 -16.05 14.00 -13.31
CA SER A 380 -15.73 12.65 -13.74
C SER A 380 -16.12 11.57 -12.72
N SER A 381 -16.91 11.96 -11.70
CA SER A 381 -17.49 11.08 -10.69
C SER A 381 -18.98 10.77 -10.91
N THR A 382 -19.66 11.43 -11.85
CA THR A 382 -21.06 11.14 -12.23
C THR A 382 -21.24 11.16 -13.74
N LEU A 383 -22.17 10.37 -14.27
CA LEU A 383 -22.49 10.34 -15.71
C LEU A 383 -23.13 11.63 -16.21
N VAL A 384 -23.83 12.34 -15.33
CA VAL A 384 -24.49 13.60 -15.63
C VAL A 384 -24.02 14.65 -14.63
N ASP A 385 -23.49 15.75 -15.16
CA ASP A 385 -22.95 16.84 -14.37
C ASP A 385 -23.91 18.02 -14.27
N ASN A 386 -24.94 17.88 -13.43
CA ASN A 386 -25.92 18.93 -13.15
C ASN A 386 -26.27 18.96 -11.66
N VAL A 387 -27.02 19.99 -11.26
CA VAL A 387 -27.40 20.25 -9.86
C VAL A 387 -28.10 19.04 -9.21
N GLN A 388 -28.92 18.31 -9.98
CA GLN A 388 -29.71 17.19 -9.47
C GLN A 388 -28.92 15.87 -9.39
N SER A 389 -27.84 15.74 -10.18
CA SER A 389 -27.15 14.46 -10.39
C SER A 389 -25.74 14.43 -9.81
N ASN A 390 -25.12 15.60 -9.55
CA ASN A 390 -23.72 15.68 -9.11
C ASN A 390 -23.56 16.15 -7.65
N PRO A 391 -23.63 15.22 -6.67
CA PRO A 391 -23.46 15.56 -5.26
C PRO A 391 -22.04 16.03 -4.92
N TYR A 392 -21.02 15.63 -5.67
CA TYR A 392 -19.64 16.04 -5.38
C TYR A 392 -19.45 17.54 -5.63
N ARG A 393 -20.02 18.08 -6.71
CA ARG A 393 -19.92 19.51 -7.03
C ARG A 393 -20.86 20.37 -6.18
N TYR A 394 -22.10 19.92 -5.97
CA TYR A 394 -23.13 20.76 -5.37
C TYR A 394 -23.33 20.53 -3.86
N LEU A 395 -22.80 19.44 -3.30
CA LEU A 395 -22.83 19.17 -1.86
C LEU A 395 -21.42 19.13 -1.25
N ILE A 396 -20.53 18.26 -1.75
CA ILE A 396 -19.19 18.06 -1.14
C ILE A 396 -18.25 19.25 -1.33
N LEU A 397 -18.19 19.86 -2.52
CA LEU A 397 -17.32 21.00 -2.76
C LEU A 397 -17.67 22.21 -1.85
N PRO A 398 -18.95 22.61 -1.68
CA PRO A 398 -19.33 23.59 -0.66
C PRO A 398 -18.91 23.21 0.77
N MET A 399 -19.01 21.92 1.14
CA MET A 399 -18.51 21.42 2.43
C MET A 399 -16.99 21.58 2.53
N ALA A 400 -16.24 21.27 1.47
CA ALA A 400 -14.79 21.42 1.42
C ALA A 400 -14.34 22.88 1.59
N LEU A 401 -15.15 23.84 1.12
CA LEU A 401 -14.88 25.27 1.34
C LEU A 401 -15.22 25.75 2.76
N SER A 402 -15.96 24.94 3.52
CA SER A 402 -16.50 25.29 4.84
C SER A 402 -15.93 24.47 6.01
N SER A 403 -15.26 23.36 5.73
CA SER A 403 -14.67 22.41 6.70
C SER A 403 -13.23 22.09 6.30
N ASP A 404 -12.31 22.20 7.25
CA ASP A 404 -10.88 21.88 7.05
C ASP A 404 -10.64 20.39 6.81
N GLY A 405 -11.41 19.53 7.49
CA GLY A 405 -11.35 18.09 7.28
C GLY A 405 -11.77 17.69 5.87
N ILE A 406 -12.93 18.17 5.41
CA ILE A 406 -13.42 17.85 4.06
C ILE A 406 -12.51 18.47 2.99
N TYR A 407 -11.98 19.68 3.24
CA TYR A 407 -10.97 20.31 2.39
C TYR A 407 -9.78 19.38 2.15
N HIS A 408 -9.14 18.94 3.24
CA HIS A 408 -8.00 18.04 3.14
C HIS A 408 -8.39 16.69 2.53
N ALA A 409 -9.59 16.16 2.78
CA ALA A 409 -10.05 14.94 2.13
C ALA A 409 -10.19 15.12 0.60
N ALA A 410 -10.70 16.25 0.13
CA ALA A 410 -10.80 16.56 -1.31
C ALA A 410 -9.43 16.70 -1.98
N LEU A 411 -8.47 17.34 -1.31
CA LEU A 411 -7.08 17.44 -1.79
C LEU A 411 -6.40 16.06 -1.83
N ALA A 412 -6.63 15.22 -0.81
CA ALA A 412 -6.09 13.87 -0.74
C ALA A 412 -6.54 13.03 -1.94
N ILE A 413 -7.83 13.07 -2.29
CA ILE A 413 -8.37 12.37 -3.47
C ILE A 413 -7.73 12.90 -4.75
N SER A 414 -7.64 14.23 -4.90
CA SER A 414 -7.05 14.87 -6.07
C SER A 414 -5.59 14.47 -6.27
N ALA A 415 -4.79 14.54 -5.21
CA ALA A 415 -3.40 14.12 -5.23
C ALA A 415 -3.25 12.61 -5.47
N ASN A 416 -4.14 11.79 -4.90
CA ASN A 416 -4.16 10.35 -5.13
C ASN A 416 -4.43 9.99 -6.60
N THR A 417 -5.40 10.65 -7.23
CA THR A 417 -5.67 10.46 -8.67
C THR A 417 -4.49 10.94 -9.52
N LEU A 418 -3.92 12.11 -9.23
CA LEU A 418 -2.76 12.62 -9.97
C LEU A 418 -1.52 11.74 -9.81
N ARG A 419 -1.35 11.09 -8.65
CA ARG A 419 -0.28 10.12 -8.38
C ARG A 419 -0.23 8.99 -9.40
N LEU A 420 -1.38 8.53 -9.90
CA LEU A 420 -1.44 7.46 -10.90
C LEU A 420 -0.68 7.84 -12.19
N SER A 421 -0.57 9.14 -12.49
CA SER A 421 0.21 9.66 -13.61
C SER A 421 1.56 10.24 -13.21
N GLN A 422 1.67 10.83 -12.02
CA GLN A 422 2.86 11.55 -11.56
C GLN A 422 3.19 11.18 -10.11
N VAL A 423 4.24 10.40 -9.91
CA VAL A 423 4.63 9.84 -8.60
C VAL A 423 4.84 10.91 -7.52
N ARG A 424 5.19 12.15 -7.89
CA ARG A 424 5.40 13.28 -6.96
C ARG A 424 4.22 13.55 -6.02
N TYR A 425 2.99 13.26 -6.45
CA TYR A 425 1.79 13.49 -5.63
C TYR A 425 1.54 12.42 -4.56
N HIS A 426 2.41 11.42 -4.46
CA HIS A 426 2.29 10.38 -3.44
C HIS A 426 2.37 10.93 -2.01
N ILE A 427 3.33 11.82 -1.73
CA ILE A 427 3.48 12.42 -0.40
C ILE A 427 2.31 13.38 -0.10
N PRO A 428 1.96 14.35 -0.98
CA PRO A 428 0.78 15.21 -0.77
C PRO A 428 -0.52 14.44 -0.52
N ALA A 429 -0.75 13.33 -1.24
CA ALA A 429 -1.93 12.49 -1.04
C ALA A 429 -2.00 11.93 0.39
N LEU A 430 -0.89 11.42 0.91
CA LEU A 430 -0.81 10.86 2.26
C LEU A 430 -0.88 11.95 3.33
N GLU A 431 -0.23 13.10 3.13
CA GLU A 431 -0.26 14.21 4.07
C GLU A 431 -1.69 14.74 4.27
N HIS A 432 -2.40 15.03 3.19
CA HIS A 432 -3.78 15.49 3.26
C HIS A 432 -4.73 14.41 3.78
N HIS A 433 -4.52 13.15 3.40
CA HIS A 433 -5.30 12.03 3.96
C HIS A 433 -5.13 11.95 5.49
N HIS A 434 -3.90 12.05 5.98
CA HIS A 434 -3.61 12.03 7.42
C HIS A 434 -4.28 13.20 8.16
N ARG A 435 -4.23 14.41 7.61
CA ARG A 435 -4.90 15.58 8.21
C ARG A 435 -6.42 15.40 8.27
N ALA A 436 -7.05 14.89 7.20
CA ALA A 436 -8.48 14.59 7.19
C ALA A 436 -8.84 13.52 8.24
N LEU A 437 -8.00 12.50 8.42
CA LEU A 437 -8.20 11.46 9.43
C LEU A 437 -8.06 12.01 10.87
N LEU A 438 -7.06 12.85 11.13
CA LEU A 438 -6.90 13.52 12.43
C LEU A 438 -8.10 14.41 12.76
N HIS A 439 -8.62 15.14 11.77
CA HIS A 439 -9.81 15.97 11.93
C HIS A 439 -11.04 15.11 12.26
N LEU A 440 -11.24 13.99 11.56
CA LEU A 440 -12.31 13.03 11.89
C LEU A 440 -12.15 12.47 13.32
N GLN A 441 -10.95 12.12 13.74
CA GLN A 441 -10.68 11.64 15.10
C GLN A 441 -11.08 12.71 16.14
N GLY A 442 -10.69 13.97 15.93
CA GLY A 442 -11.05 15.07 16.82
C GLY A 442 -12.56 15.33 16.90
N LEU A 443 -13.32 15.11 15.81
CA LEU A 443 -14.78 15.18 15.84
C LEU A 443 -15.40 14.00 16.60
N LEU A 444 -14.85 12.79 16.47
CA LEU A 444 -15.36 11.58 17.14
C LEU A 444 -15.05 11.52 18.63
N GLU A 445 -14.03 12.24 19.12
CA GLU A 445 -13.72 12.37 20.56
C GLU A 445 -14.77 13.18 21.34
N GLN A 446 -15.72 13.83 20.66
CA GLN A 446 -16.78 14.62 21.27
C GLN A 446 -17.97 13.74 21.66
N ASP A 447 -18.54 13.98 22.85
CA ASP A 447 -19.69 13.21 23.37
C ASP A 447 -21.04 13.59 22.71
N ILE A 448 -21.14 14.80 22.14
CA ILE A 448 -22.39 15.34 21.59
C ILE A 448 -22.09 16.05 20.27
N TRP A 449 -22.66 15.55 19.18
CA TRP A 449 -22.60 16.18 17.85
C TRP A 449 -23.87 16.94 17.50
N SER A 450 -23.70 18.13 16.93
CA SER A 450 -24.74 18.86 16.19
C SER A 450 -25.04 18.23 14.83
N ASP A 451 -26.14 18.62 14.19
CA ASP A 451 -26.50 18.11 12.85
C ASP A 451 -25.41 18.41 11.80
N ARG A 452 -24.79 19.60 11.90
CA ARG A 452 -23.69 20.00 11.00
C ARG A 452 -22.43 19.15 11.21
N GLU A 453 -22.07 18.85 12.46
CA GLU A 453 -20.93 17.98 12.77
C GLU A 453 -21.20 16.54 12.34
N MET A 454 -22.45 16.05 12.48
CA MET A 454 -22.83 14.75 11.94
C MET A 454 -22.72 14.70 10.42
N ASP A 455 -23.18 15.75 9.72
CA ASP A 455 -23.01 15.85 8.26
C ASP A 455 -21.54 15.88 7.85
N GLU A 456 -20.70 16.60 8.61
CA GLU A 456 -19.24 16.66 8.40
C GLU A 456 -18.56 15.32 8.64
N ILE A 457 -18.90 14.61 9.73
CA ILE A 457 -18.41 13.26 10.03
C ILE A 457 -18.78 12.30 8.88
N LEU A 458 -20.04 12.30 8.44
CA LEU A 458 -20.50 11.42 7.37
C LEU A 458 -19.80 11.74 6.04
N GLY A 459 -19.63 13.02 5.71
CA GLY A 459 -18.88 13.46 4.53
C GLY A 459 -17.41 13.05 4.59
N LEU A 460 -16.75 13.15 5.76
CA LEU A 460 -15.37 12.72 5.97
C LEU A 460 -15.23 11.22 5.80
N VAL A 461 -16.12 10.43 6.41
CA VAL A 461 -16.11 8.97 6.30
C VAL A 461 -16.30 8.55 4.84
N LEU A 462 -17.17 9.22 4.07
CA LEU A 462 -17.32 8.97 2.64
C LEU A 462 -16.03 9.27 1.87
N MET A 463 -15.45 10.45 2.06
CA MET A 463 -14.26 10.88 1.30
C MET A 463 -13.03 10.04 1.64
N LEU A 464 -12.87 9.65 2.90
CA LEU A 464 -11.81 8.72 3.33
C LEU A 464 -12.05 7.31 2.79
N CYS A 465 -13.29 6.82 2.79
CA CYS A 465 -13.65 5.55 2.16
C CYS A 465 -13.28 5.55 0.66
N TRP A 466 -13.62 6.62 -0.07
CA TRP A 466 -13.24 6.77 -1.47
C TRP A 466 -11.72 6.81 -1.67
N PHE A 467 -10.98 7.50 -0.80
CA PHE A 467 -9.52 7.49 -0.85
C PHE A 467 -8.95 6.07 -0.71
N GLU A 468 -9.40 5.30 0.28
CA GLU A 468 -8.93 3.92 0.54
C GLU A 468 -9.31 2.95 -0.60
N ILE A 469 -10.48 3.12 -1.21
CA ILE A 469 -10.87 2.36 -2.42
C ILE A 469 -9.92 2.68 -3.58
N SER A 470 -9.65 3.97 -3.78
CA SER A 470 -8.80 4.46 -4.88
C SER A 470 -7.31 4.16 -4.66
N ASP A 471 -6.86 3.97 -3.41
CA ASP A 471 -5.50 3.53 -3.09
C ASP A 471 -5.38 2.00 -3.09
N HIS A 472 -5.56 1.38 -4.26
CA HIS A 472 -5.41 -0.08 -4.44
C HIS A 472 -6.36 -0.93 -3.58
N SER A 473 -7.58 -0.45 -3.28
CA SER A 473 -8.60 -1.20 -2.53
C SER A 473 -8.11 -1.76 -1.18
N ARG A 474 -7.47 -0.91 -0.36
CA ARG A 474 -7.02 -1.29 0.99
C ARG A 474 -8.19 -1.78 1.85
N SER A 475 -7.99 -2.82 2.65
CA SER A 475 -9.07 -3.39 3.48
C SER A 475 -9.68 -2.43 4.51
N SER A 476 -9.04 -1.30 4.79
CA SER A 476 -9.52 -0.21 5.66
C SER A 476 -10.82 0.44 5.22
N TRP A 477 -11.17 0.45 3.92
CA TRP A 477 -12.44 1.07 3.47
C TRP A 477 -13.68 0.39 4.07
N VAL A 478 -13.59 -0.92 4.36
CA VAL A 478 -14.61 -1.71 5.08
C VAL A 478 -14.86 -1.14 6.48
N THR A 479 -13.83 -0.68 7.16
CA THR A 479 -13.92 -0.03 8.48
C THR A 479 -14.67 1.30 8.39
N HIS A 480 -14.45 2.08 7.33
CA HIS A 480 -15.20 3.33 7.11
C HIS A 480 -16.68 3.05 6.83
N LEU A 481 -17.00 1.99 6.09
CA LEU A 481 -18.40 1.56 5.86
C LEU A 481 -19.10 1.15 7.17
N ASP A 482 -18.43 0.40 8.05
CA ASP A 482 -18.98 0.05 9.37
C ASP A 482 -19.16 1.30 10.26
N GLY A 483 -18.16 2.19 10.27
CA GLY A 483 -18.24 3.48 10.95
C GLY A 483 -19.42 4.33 10.48
N PHE A 484 -19.65 4.41 9.17
CA PHE A 484 -20.79 5.10 8.59
C PHE A 484 -22.13 4.57 9.12
N GLN A 485 -22.30 3.24 9.14
CA GLN A 485 -23.54 2.62 9.63
C GLN A 485 -23.80 2.92 11.10
N ASN A 486 -22.75 2.93 11.92
CA ASN A 486 -22.86 3.28 13.34
C ASN A 486 -23.29 4.75 13.52
N VAL A 487 -22.68 5.68 12.77
CA VAL A 487 -23.04 7.12 12.82
C VAL A 487 -24.46 7.35 12.30
N MET A 488 -24.83 6.70 11.18
CA MET A 488 -26.18 6.79 10.62
C MET A 488 -27.25 6.21 11.55
N SER A 489 -26.96 5.09 12.22
CA SER A 489 -27.87 4.50 13.19
C SER A 489 -28.06 5.41 14.41
N ALA A 490 -26.98 6.00 14.93
CA ALA A 490 -27.04 6.97 16.01
C ALA A 490 -27.85 8.21 15.62
N ARG A 491 -27.71 8.68 14.38
CA ARG A 491 -28.50 9.78 13.84
C ARG A 491 -29.99 9.43 13.73
N LYS A 492 -30.33 8.26 13.19
CA LYS A 492 -31.72 7.76 13.09
C LYS A 492 -32.38 7.59 14.46
N GLN A 493 -31.62 7.27 15.51
CA GLN A 493 -32.13 7.21 16.88
C GLN A 493 -32.43 8.61 17.49
N ARG A 494 -31.79 9.66 16.96
CA ARG A 494 -32.00 11.07 17.37
C ARG A 494 -33.15 11.76 16.61
N TYR A 495 -33.81 11.07 15.67
CA TYR A 495 -34.89 11.62 14.81
C TYR A 495 -36.17 11.96 15.61
N TRP A 496 -36.16 13.10 16.28
CA TRP A 496 -37.36 13.78 16.81
C TRP A 496 -37.47 15.25 16.35
N LYS A 497 -36.49 15.75 15.58
CA LYS A 497 -36.47 17.10 14.99
C LYS A 497 -36.42 17.06 13.47
N THR A 498 -37.14 17.98 12.84
CA THR A 498 -37.17 18.20 11.39
C THR A 498 -35.79 18.66 10.93
N SER A 499 -35.06 17.82 10.19
CA SER A 499 -33.78 18.18 9.58
C SER A 499 -33.97 19.26 8.51
N SER A 500 -32.94 20.07 8.26
CA SER A 500 -32.96 20.99 7.12
C SER A 500 -32.98 20.23 5.79
N GLN A 501 -33.52 20.84 4.74
CA GLN A 501 -33.56 20.21 3.41
C GLN A 501 -32.16 19.82 2.91
N HIS A 502 -31.15 20.69 3.10
CA HIS A 502 -29.77 20.42 2.71
C HIS A 502 -29.16 19.22 3.44
N SER A 503 -29.45 19.09 4.74
CA SER A 503 -28.98 17.95 5.53
C SER A 503 -29.65 16.65 5.10
N GLN A 504 -30.92 16.70 4.66
CA GLN A 504 -31.60 15.56 4.06
C GLN A 504 -30.97 15.15 2.72
N GLU A 505 -30.65 16.11 1.84
CA GLU A 505 -29.98 15.85 0.57
C GLU A 505 -28.59 15.20 0.76
N LEU A 506 -27.85 15.61 1.79
CA LEU A 506 -26.58 14.99 2.19
C LEU A 506 -26.77 13.55 2.66
N VAL A 507 -27.72 13.31 3.55
CA VAL A 507 -28.03 11.96 4.06
C VAL A 507 -28.45 11.04 2.92
N ASP A 508 -29.33 11.51 2.02
CA ASP A 508 -29.79 10.73 0.87
C ASP A 508 -28.61 10.35 -0.06
N PHE A 509 -27.66 11.27 -0.26
CA PHE A 509 -26.44 10.99 -1.00
C PHE A 509 -25.54 9.98 -0.27
N PHE A 510 -25.29 10.15 1.02
CA PHE A 510 -24.43 9.26 1.79
C PHE A 510 -25.01 7.84 1.86
N ASP A 511 -26.30 7.71 2.18
CA ASP A 511 -26.99 6.41 2.18
C ASP A 511 -26.88 5.74 0.80
N ARG A 512 -27.09 6.49 -0.29
CA ARG A 512 -26.94 5.96 -1.66
C ARG A 512 -25.52 5.48 -1.95
N TYR A 513 -24.49 6.27 -1.60
CA TYR A 513 -23.09 5.91 -1.77
C TYR A 513 -22.79 4.58 -1.07
N PHE A 514 -23.05 4.50 0.23
CA PHE A 514 -22.64 3.35 1.03
C PHE A 514 -23.48 2.09 0.75
N VAL A 515 -24.77 2.21 0.43
CA VAL A 515 -25.58 1.05 -0.01
C VAL A 515 -25.05 0.47 -1.31
N PHE A 516 -24.71 1.32 -2.29
CA PHE A 516 -24.11 0.88 -3.54
C PHE A 516 -22.80 0.11 -3.32
N HIS A 517 -21.88 0.68 -2.54
CA HIS A 517 -20.60 0.03 -2.23
C HIS A 517 -20.78 -1.26 -1.43
N LEU A 518 -21.69 -1.29 -0.44
CA LEU A 518 -21.96 -2.48 0.37
C LEU A 518 -22.51 -3.63 -0.47
N VAL A 519 -23.54 -3.39 -1.29
CA VAL A 519 -24.17 -4.44 -2.11
C VAL A 519 -23.15 -5.08 -3.05
N LEU A 520 -22.33 -4.27 -3.73
CA LEU A 520 -21.28 -4.82 -4.60
C LEU A 520 -20.16 -5.52 -3.81
N ALA A 521 -19.80 -5.05 -2.62
CA ALA A 521 -18.84 -5.74 -1.73
C ALA A 521 -19.29 -7.16 -1.39
N ARG A 522 -20.58 -7.33 -1.06
CA ARG A 522 -21.19 -8.62 -0.71
C ARG A 522 -21.17 -9.64 -1.85
N THR A 523 -20.99 -9.19 -3.10
CA THR A 523 -20.78 -10.08 -4.25
C THR A 523 -19.35 -10.59 -4.35
N ALA A 524 -18.38 -9.85 -3.79
CA ALA A 524 -16.97 -10.16 -3.86
C ALA A 524 -16.53 -11.05 -2.70
N PHE A 525 -16.99 -10.78 -1.47
CA PHE A 525 -16.61 -11.53 -0.28
C PHE A 525 -17.73 -11.58 0.78
N ARG A 526 -17.66 -12.59 1.66
CA ARG A 526 -18.56 -12.69 2.83
C ARG A 526 -18.43 -11.45 3.72
N TRP A 527 -19.56 -10.85 4.03
CA TRP A 527 -19.66 -9.72 4.94
C TRP A 527 -20.10 -10.22 6.33
N ASP A 528 -19.16 -10.29 7.28
CA ASP A 528 -19.37 -10.92 8.58
C ASP A 528 -19.94 -9.99 9.67
N CYS A 529 -20.35 -8.75 9.32
CA CYS A 529 -20.88 -7.82 10.33
C CYS A 529 -22.35 -8.17 10.68
N PRO A 530 -22.70 -8.52 11.95
CA PRO A 530 -24.04 -9.00 12.32
C PRO A 530 -25.14 -7.92 12.29
N ARG A 531 -24.80 -6.64 12.12
CA ARG A 531 -25.74 -5.51 12.22
C ARG A 531 -26.27 -5.01 10.87
N THR A 532 -25.84 -5.62 9.77
CA THR A 532 -26.05 -5.09 8.42
C THR A 532 -27.13 -5.87 7.68
N HIS A 533 -28.39 -5.64 8.04
CA HIS A 533 -29.39 -5.58 6.98
C HIS A 533 -29.25 -4.20 6.36
N PRO A 534 -28.86 -4.08 5.07
CA PRO A 534 -28.87 -2.77 4.41
C PRO A 534 -30.24 -2.16 4.65
N CYS A 535 -30.28 -0.90 5.10
CA CYS A 535 -31.52 -0.19 5.38
C CYS A 535 -32.17 0.23 4.05
N LEU A 536 -32.45 -0.75 3.18
CA LEU A 536 -33.06 -0.59 1.87
C LEU A 536 -34.47 0.01 1.96
N SER A 537 -35.10 -0.10 3.13
CA SER A 537 -36.42 0.44 3.46
C SER A 537 -36.46 1.95 3.67
N ALA A 538 -35.31 2.64 3.75
CA ALA A 538 -35.23 4.09 4.01
C ALA A 538 -34.90 4.94 2.77
N LEU A 539 -34.66 4.31 1.61
CA LEU A 539 -34.42 5.07 0.38
C LEU A 539 -35.73 5.70 -0.10
N PRO A 540 -35.72 7.00 -0.46
CA PRO A 540 -36.93 7.68 -0.89
C PRO A 540 -37.56 6.94 -2.05
N SER A 541 -38.86 6.70 -1.94
CA SER A 541 -39.75 6.19 -2.98
C SER A 541 -39.76 7.16 -4.17
N SER A 542 -38.67 7.20 -4.94
CA SER A 542 -38.59 7.96 -6.18
C SER A 542 -39.46 7.26 -7.24
N PRO A 543 -40.22 8.01 -8.06
CA PRO A 543 -41.31 7.51 -8.89
C PRO A 543 -40.93 6.59 -10.07
N SER A 544 -39.68 6.14 -10.19
CA SER A 544 -39.26 5.15 -11.19
C SER A 544 -37.96 4.44 -10.78
N SER A 545 -38.09 3.32 -10.04
CA SER A 545 -36.96 2.46 -9.65
C SER A 545 -36.10 1.98 -10.84
N ASP A 546 -36.70 1.98 -12.03
CA ASP A 546 -36.07 1.53 -13.28
C ASP A 546 -35.26 2.62 -14.01
N VAL A 547 -35.26 3.87 -13.53
CA VAL A 547 -34.38 4.92 -14.07
C VAL A 547 -32.94 4.68 -13.61
N ILE A 548 -32.00 4.80 -14.53
CA ILE A 548 -30.58 4.67 -14.25
C ILE A 548 -30.13 5.82 -13.36
N ASP A 549 -29.48 5.48 -12.25
CA ASP A 549 -28.85 6.45 -11.38
C ASP A 549 -27.53 6.95 -12.03
N PRO A 550 -27.36 8.28 -12.24
CA PRO A 550 -26.15 8.83 -12.86
C PRO A 550 -24.85 8.59 -12.09
N TYR A 551 -24.91 8.34 -10.78
CA TYR A 551 -23.74 8.04 -9.96
C TYR A 551 -23.39 6.55 -10.04
N MET A 552 -24.37 5.65 -9.98
CA MET A 552 -24.11 4.19 -9.98
C MET A 552 -23.95 3.60 -11.39
N GLY A 553 -24.52 4.24 -12.42
CA GLY A 553 -24.51 3.76 -13.81
C GLY A 553 -25.53 2.65 -14.11
N PHE A 554 -26.40 2.31 -13.17
CA PHE A 554 -27.55 1.43 -13.36
C PHE A 554 -28.71 1.80 -12.43
N SER A 555 -29.87 1.19 -12.62
CA SER A 555 -31.10 1.54 -11.91
C SER A 555 -31.13 1.03 -10.47
N HIS A 556 -31.91 1.69 -9.62
CA HIS A 556 -32.10 1.24 -8.24
C HIS A 556 -32.74 -0.15 -8.17
N ALA A 557 -33.66 -0.46 -9.09
CA ALA A 557 -34.24 -1.79 -9.22
C ALA A 557 -33.18 -2.87 -9.45
N LEU A 558 -32.15 -2.60 -10.26
CA LEU A 558 -31.07 -3.56 -10.45
C LEU A 558 -30.25 -3.76 -9.17
N LEU A 559 -29.99 -2.70 -8.40
CA LEU A 559 -29.26 -2.81 -7.12
C LEU A 559 -29.98 -3.75 -6.14
N LEU A 560 -31.31 -3.62 -6.03
CA LEU A 560 -32.13 -4.48 -5.17
C LEU A 560 -32.12 -5.93 -5.64
N LEU A 561 -32.09 -6.16 -6.96
CA LEU A 561 -31.97 -7.51 -7.52
C LEU A 561 -30.59 -8.11 -7.25
N ILE A 562 -29.51 -7.32 -7.37
CA ILE A 562 -28.15 -7.77 -7.02
C ILE A 562 -28.10 -8.15 -5.54
N ASP A 563 -28.66 -7.33 -4.65
CA ASP A 563 -28.71 -7.62 -3.22
C ASP A 563 -29.47 -8.94 -2.95
N GLY A 564 -30.62 -9.15 -3.59
CA GLY A 564 -31.37 -10.42 -3.51
C GLY A 564 -30.59 -11.63 -4.04
N VAL A 565 -29.78 -11.46 -5.08
CA VAL A 565 -28.86 -12.51 -5.57
C VAL A 565 -27.75 -12.78 -4.54
N THR A 566 -27.20 -11.75 -3.89
CA THR A 566 -26.21 -11.94 -2.82
C THR A 566 -26.80 -12.61 -1.58
N ASP A 567 -28.03 -12.28 -1.19
CA ASP A 567 -28.73 -12.95 -0.09
C ASP A 567 -28.87 -14.44 -0.38
N LEU A 568 -29.20 -14.81 -1.62
CA LEU A 568 -29.25 -16.22 -2.04
C LEU A 568 -27.87 -16.91 -1.96
N ALA A 569 -26.78 -16.20 -2.28
CA ALA A 569 -25.41 -16.74 -2.19
C ALA A 569 -24.99 -17.08 -0.76
N TRP A 570 -25.47 -16.29 0.21
CA TRP A 570 -25.04 -16.34 1.61
C TRP A 570 -26.02 -17.07 2.55
N GLN A 571 -27.06 -17.70 2.01
CA GLN A 571 -27.96 -18.56 2.78
C GLN A 571 -27.21 -19.78 3.34
N GLU A 572 -27.33 -20.02 4.65
CA GLU A 572 -26.75 -21.19 5.33
C GLU A 572 -27.54 -22.50 5.07
N ARG A 573 -28.70 -22.41 4.40
CA ARG A 573 -29.59 -23.54 4.06
C ARG A 573 -29.42 -23.95 2.59
N GLU A 574 -30.03 -25.07 2.20
CA GLU A 574 -30.10 -25.45 0.78
C GLU A 574 -30.67 -24.32 -0.08
N LEU A 575 -30.13 -24.15 -1.29
CA LEU A 575 -30.53 -23.09 -2.21
C LEU A 575 -32.05 -23.08 -2.43
N ASP A 576 -32.68 -21.93 -2.21
CA ASP A 576 -34.08 -21.72 -2.58
C ASP A 576 -34.21 -21.52 -4.11
N ILE A 577 -34.47 -22.64 -4.78
CA ILE A 577 -34.67 -22.72 -6.23
C ILE A 577 -35.80 -21.80 -6.70
N GLN A 578 -36.87 -21.64 -5.92
CA GLN A 578 -38.00 -20.79 -6.31
C GLN A 578 -37.59 -19.31 -6.27
N SER A 579 -36.81 -18.90 -5.28
CA SER A 579 -36.22 -17.55 -5.24
C SER A 579 -35.25 -17.32 -6.40
N ALA A 580 -34.42 -18.31 -6.76
CA ALA A 580 -33.53 -18.23 -7.92
C ALA A 580 -34.29 -18.00 -9.24
N TYR A 581 -35.39 -18.74 -9.49
CA TYR A 581 -36.22 -18.54 -10.68
C TYR A 581 -36.94 -17.18 -10.70
N ARG A 582 -37.42 -16.70 -9.54
CA ARG A 582 -38.02 -15.37 -9.43
C ARG A 582 -37.01 -14.27 -9.76
N LEU A 583 -35.81 -14.36 -9.19
CA LEU A 583 -34.72 -13.41 -9.47
C LEU A 583 -34.32 -13.44 -10.95
N LYS A 584 -34.20 -14.63 -11.54
CA LYS A 584 -33.94 -14.80 -12.98
C LYS A 584 -34.99 -14.08 -13.83
N HIS A 585 -36.28 -14.35 -13.60
CA HIS A 585 -37.37 -13.73 -14.36
C HIS A 585 -37.39 -12.20 -14.19
N SER A 586 -37.17 -11.69 -12.97
CA SER A 586 -37.10 -10.26 -12.71
C SER A 586 -35.92 -9.59 -13.42
N LEU A 587 -34.74 -10.22 -13.43
CA LEU A 587 -33.55 -9.72 -14.14
C LEU A 587 -33.73 -9.78 -15.67
N GLU A 588 -34.40 -10.79 -16.21
CA GLU A 588 -34.74 -10.89 -17.65
C GLU A 588 -35.77 -9.85 -18.08
N GLY A 589 -36.75 -9.55 -17.22
CA GLY A 589 -37.80 -8.58 -17.48
C GLY A 589 -37.43 -7.12 -17.19
N LEU A 590 -36.31 -6.87 -16.49
CA LEU A 590 -35.90 -5.52 -16.09
C LEU A 590 -35.57 -4.64 -17.31
N ARG A 591 -36.26 -3.51 -17.42
CA ARG A 591 -36.02 -2.51 -18.48
C ARG A 591 -35.57 -1.20 -17.86
N GLN A 592 -34.27 -0.95 -17.91
CA GLN A 592 -33.69 0.29 -17.40
C GLN A 592 -33.96 1.44 -18.37
N THR A 593 -34.18 2.64 -17.84
CA THR A 593 -34.45 3.85 -18.63
C THR A 593 -33.40 4.92 -18.34
N PRO A 594 -32.98 5.71 -19.33
CA PRO A 594 -32.00 6.77 -19.11
C PRO A 594 -32.57 7.85 -18.16
N PRO A 595 -31.70 8.59 -17.44
CA PRO A 595 -32.15 9.75 -16.66
C PRO A 595 -32.78 10.82 -17.57
N HIS A 596 -33.62 11.71 -17.02
CA HIS A 596 -34.50 12.63 -17.78
C HIS A 596 -33.80 13.50 -18.85
N ALA A 597 -34.62 14.00 -19.80
CA ALA A 597 -34.37 14.43 -21.19
C ALA A 597 -33.28 15.49 -21.53
N ASP A 598 -32.49 16.00 -20.58
CA ASP A 598 -31.41 16.97 -20.86
C ASP A 598 -30.05 16.28 -21.15
N ILE A 599 -30.05 14.96 -21.29
CA ILE A 599 -28.85 14.20 -21.63
C ILE A 599 -28.72 14.12 -23.14
N ASP A 600 -27.58 14.55 -23.66
CA ASP A 600 -27.22 14.34 -25.08
C ASP A 600 -27.46 12.88 -25.48
N LEU A 601 -28.02 12.66 -26.68
CA LEU A 601 -28.38 11.34 -27.20
C LEU A 601 -27.22 10.33 -27.10
N HIS A 602 -25.98 10.80 -27.20
CA HIS A 602 -24.76 10.01 -27.06
C HIS A 602 -24.52 9.53 -25.62
N SER A 603 -24.62 10.43 -24.63
CA SER A 603 -24.42 10.10 -23.21
C SER A 603 -25.55 9.21 -22.67
N GLY A 604 -26.77 9.36 -23.21
CA GLY A 604 -27.88 8.45 -22.92
C GLY A 604 -27.60 7.02 -23.41
N GLN A 605 -27.03 6.86 -24.60
CA GLN A 605 -26.64 5.56 -25.14
C GLN A 605 -25.51 4.91 -24.33
N GLU A 606 -24.52 5.68 -23.89
CA GLU A 606 -23.41 5.18 -23.06
C GLU A 606 -23.90 4.65 -21.70
N CYS A 607 -24.79 5.41 -21.05
CA CYS A 607 -25.42 5.04 -19.80
C CYS A 607 -26.18 3.71 -19.90
N MET A 608 -26.92 3.52 -21.01
CA MET A 608 -27.66 2.28 -21.26
C MET A 608 -26.75 1.06 -21.43
N VAL A 609 -25.60 1.22 -22.09
CA VAL A 609 -24.63 0.13 -22.28
C VAL A 609 -24.01 -0.29 -20.95
N ILE A 610 -23.63 0.66 -20.09
CA ILE A 610 -23.11 0.37 -18.74
C ILE A 610 -24.18 -0.34 -17.90
N ALA A 611 -25.41 0.15 -17.95
CA ALA A 611 -26.54 -0.43 -17.23
C ALA A 611 -26.82 -1.87 -17.68
N GLU A 612 -26.75 -2.15 -18.98
CA GLU A 612 -26.94 -3.50 -19.52
C GLU A 612 -25.78 -4.43 -19.15
N ALA A 613 -24.52 -3.95 -19.19
CA ALA A 613 -23.38 -4.74 -18.74
C ALA A 613 -23.54 -5.19 -17.27
N ASN A 614 -24.01 -4.29 -16.40
CA ASN A 614 -24.32 -4.63 -15.00
C ASN A 614 -25.51 -5.60 -14.88
N ARG A 615 -26.57 -5.45 -15.69
CA ARG A 615 -27.69 -6.42 -15.69
C ARG A 615 -27.23 -7.82 -16.08
N LEU A 616 -26.38 -7.93 -17.10
CA LEU A 616 -25.75 -9.19 -17.50
C LEU A 616 -24.81 -9.74 -16.41
N GLY A 617 -24.08 -8.87 -15.70
CA GLY A 617 -23.27 -9.26 -14.55
C GLY A 617 -24.08 -9.88 -13.41
N ALA A 618 -25.25 -9.31 -13.09
CA ALA A 618 -26.16 -9.87 -12.10
C ALA A 618 -26.71 -11.23 -12.52
N MET A 619 -27.01 -11.39 -13.80
CA MET A 619 -27.39 -12.70 -14.35
C MET A 619 -26.25 -13.71 -14.25
N LEU A 620 -25.02 -13.31 -14.62
CA LEU A 620 -23.85 -14.17 -14.51
C LEU A 620 -23.58 -14.61 -13.07
N LEU A 621 -23.70 -13.70 -12.10
CA LEU A 621 -23.55 -14.02 -10.68
C LEU A 621 -24.61 -15.04 -10.21
N LEU A 622 -25.87 -14.86 -10.60
CA LEU A 622 -26.93 -15.81 -10.27
C LEU A 622 -26.63 -17.20 -10.85
N TYR A 623 -26.18 -17.25 -12.11
CA TYR A 623 -25.76 -18.49 -12.75
C TYR A 623 -24.57 -19.14 -12.05
N GLU A 624 -23.60 -18.36 -11.57
CA GLU A 624 -22.47 -18.87 -10.81
C GLU A 624 -22.93 -19.53 -9.49
N ILE A 625 -23.78 -18.85 -8.72
CA ILE A 625 -24.30 -19.35 -7.44
C ILE A 625 -25.07 -20.66 -7.62
N CYS A 626 -25.90 -20.74 -8.67
CA CYS A 626 -26.70 -21.92 -8.98
C CYS A 626 -25.86 -23.08 -9.55
N SER A 627 -24.80 -22.79 -10.32
CA SER A 627 -23.95 -23.83 -10.92
C SER A 627 -22.98 -24.47 -9.93
N SER A 628 -22.51 -23.72 -8.93
CA SER A 628 -21.51 -24.18 -7.95
C SER A 628 -22.10 -24.95 -6.77
N SER A 629 -23.42 -25.21 -6.75
CA SER A 629 -24.07 -25.91 -5.65
C SER A 629 -24.08 -27.43 -5.90
N THR A 630 -23.36 -28.15 -5.05
CA THR A 630 -23.12 -29.61 -5.14
C THR A 630 -24.31 -30.49 -4.74
N SER A 631 -25.46 -29.88 -4.40
CA SER A 631 -26.67 -30.61 -4.01
C SER A 631 -27.30 -31.32 -5.22
N THR A 632 -27.75 -32.54 -5.00
CA THR A 632 -28.31 -33.52 -5.95
C THR A 632 -29.59 -33.08 -6.70
N SER A 633 -30.04 -31.84 -6.54
CA SER A 633 -31.13 -31.21 -7.27
C SER A 633 -30.60 -30.15 -8.25
N SER A 634 -29.84 -30.61 -9.27
CA SER A 634 -29.43 -29.75 -10.38
C SER A 634 -30.66 -29.02 -10.96
N CYS A 635 -30.62 -27.69 -10.96
CA CYS A 635 -31.64 -26.91 -11.64
C CYS A 635 -31.40 -27.00 -13.15
N PRO A 636 -32.28 -27.65 -13.93
CA PRO A 636 -32.03 -27.90 -15.35
C PRO A 636 -31.93 -26.61 -16.20
N SER A 637 -32.41 -25.48 -15.67
CA SER A 637 -32.43 -24.18 -16.35
C SER A 637 -31.18 -23.30 -16.12
N PHE A 638 -30.20 -23.77 -15.35
CA PHE A 638 -28.93 -23.05 -15.10
C PHE A 638 -27.78 -23.88 -15.67
N THR A 639 -27.59 -23.76 -16.98
CA THR A 639 -26.59 -24.55 -17.70
C THR A 639 -25.24 -23.81 -17.78
N SER A 640 -24.14 -24.59 -17.81
CA SER A 640 -22.81 -24.03 -18.05
C SER A 640 -22.73 -23.30 -19.39
N GLU A 641 -23.44 -23.77 -20.42
CA GLU A 641 -23.48 -23.11 -21.74
C GLU A 641 -24.08 -21.70 -21.68
N GLU A 642 -25.15 -21.51 -20.90
CA GLU A 642 -25.75 -20.18 -20.68
C GLU A 642 -24.84 -19.26 -19.88
N LYS A 643 -24.14 -19.78 -18.86
CA LYS A 643 -23.10 -19.02 -18.14
C LYS A 643 -22.05 -18.50 -19.12
N HIS A 644 -21.52 -19.35 -20.00
CA HIS A 644 -20.54 -18.93 -21.02
C HIS A 644 -21.12 -17.93 -22.02
N ARG A 645 -22.41 -18.03 -22.35
CA ARG A 645 -23.11 -17.04 -23.18
C ARG A 645 -23.11 -15.65 -22.52
N TYR A 646 -23.43 -15.55 -21.23
CA TYR A 646 -23.40 -14.28 -20.51
C TYR A 646 -22.00 -13.70 -20.42
N VAL A 647 -20.97 -14.52 -20.16
CA VAL A 647 -19.57 -14.09 -20.21
C VAL A 647 -19.24 -13.44 -21.55
N ARG A 648 -19.52 -14.13 -22.67
CA ARG A 648 -19.25 -13.58 -24.01
C ARG A 648 -20.07 -12.32 -24.32
N GLN A 649 -21.33 -12.26 -23.89
CA GLN A 649 -22.16 -11.06 -24.07
C GLN A 649 -21.57 -9.85 -23.33
N ILE A 650 -21.12 -10.02 -22.08
CA ILE A 650 -20.47 -8.96 -21.30
C ILE A 650 -19.18 -8.51 -22.01
N LEU A 651 -18.31 -9.46 -22.38
CA LEU A 651 -17.04 -9.13 -23.04
C LEU A 651 -17.25 -8.43 -24.38
N ASN A 652 -18.16 -8.91 -25.22
CA ASN A 652 -18.48 -8.29 -26.50
C ASN A 652 -19.06 -6.88 -26.33
N LEU A 653 -19.97 -6.68 -25.37
CA LEU A 653 -20.59 -5.39 -25.10
C LEU A 653 -19.55 -4.37 -24.62
N ILE A 654 -18.70 -4.76 -23.67
CA ILE A 654 -17.62 -3.92 -23.17
C ILE A 654 -16.60 -3.63 -24.27
N GLN A 655 -16.19 -4.65 -25.03
CA GLN A 655 -15.20 -4.50 -26.10
C GLN A 655 -15.69 -3.58 -27.23
N ALA A 656 -16.96 -3.69 -27.62
CA ALA A 656 -17.56 -2.87 -28.68
C ALA A 656 -17.66 -1.38 -28.28
N HIS A 657 -17.87 -1.10 -26.99
CA HIS A 657 -18.09 0.27 -26.48
C HIS A 657 -16.94 0.80 -25.60
N LYS A 658 -15.81 0.09 -25.54
CA LYS A 658 -14.70 0.38 -24.62
C LYS A 658 -14.17 1.81 -24.73
N SER A 659 -14.08 2.36 -25.93
CA SER A 659 -13.60 3.73 -26.20
C SER A 659 -14.49 4.81 -25.59
N ASN A 660 -15.80 4.55 -25.53
CA ASN A 660 -16.78 5.45 -24.94
C ASN A 660 -16.74 5.33 -23.42
N MET A 661 -16.69 4.10 -22.90
CA MET A 661 -16.57 3.83 -21.45
C MET A 661 -15.30 4.42 -20.82
N ARG A 662 -14.24 4.69 -21.59
CA ARG A 662 -13.05 5.40 -21.04
C ARG A 662 -13.34 6.85 -20.64
N ARG A 663 -14.36 7.45 -21.25
CA ARG A 663 -14.73 8.86 -21.08
C ARG A 663 -15.81 9.02 -20.01
N THR A 664 -16.51 7.95 -19.67
CA THR A 664 -17.56 7.98 -18.65
C THR A 664 -16.96 8.05 -17.25
N ALA A 665 -17.75 8.56 -16.31
CA ALA A 665 -17.41 8.58 -14.90
C ALA A 665 -17.46 7.19 -14.25
N VAL A 666 -18.37 6.34 -14.75
CA VAL A 666 -18.59 4.98 -14.26
C VAL A 666 -18.07 4.00 -15.32
N ILE A 667 -17.26 3.03 -14.88
CA ILE A 667 -16.83 1.91 -15.71
C ILE A 667 -17.51 0.63 -15.21
N PRO A 668 -17.90 -0.30 -16.10
CA PRO A 668 -18.51 -1.56 -15.67
C PRO A 668 -17.42 -2.55 -15.18
N LEU A 669 -16.71 -2.17 -14.11
CA LEU A 669 -15.63 -2.97 -13.50
C LEU A 669 -16.17 -4.25 -12.87
N TRP A 670 -17.27 -4.17 -12.11
CA TRP A 670 -17.94 -5.33 -11.50
C TRP A 670 -18.33 -6.44 -12.50
N PRO A 671 -19.09 -6.18 -13.58
CA PRO A 671 -19.45 -7.25 -14.52
C PRO A 671 -18.24 -7.75 -15.32
N LEU A 672 -17.24 -6.90 -15.60
CA LEU A 672 -15.98 -7.35 -16.22
C LEU A 672 -15.21 -8.30 -15.30
N PHE A 673 -15.16 -7.99 -14.00
CA PHE A 673 -14.53 -8.83 -13.00
C PHE A 673 -15.21 -10.20 -12.92
N LEU A 674 -16.55 -10.23 -12.82
CA LEU A 674 -17.31 -11.47 -12.82
C LEU A 674 -17.09 -12.28 -14.09
N ALA A 675 -17.13 -11.63 -15.26
CA ALA A 675 -16.85 -12.26 -16.54
C ALA A 675 -15.45 -12.85 -16.55
N GLY A 676 -14.41 -12.09 -16.18
CA GLY A 676 -13.03 -12.54 -16.12
C GLY A 676 -12.81 -13.73 -15.18
N CYS A 677 -13.42 -13.70 -14.00
CA CYS A 677 -13.43 -14.84 -13.08
C CYS A 677 -14.16 -16.06 -13.67
N CYS A 678 -15.15 -15.88 -14.53
CA CYS A 678 -15.93 -16.97 -15.13
C CYS A 678 -15.41 -17.46 -16.50
N VAL A 679 -14.35 -16.85 -17.03
CA VAL A 679 -13.76 -17.27 -18.32
C VAL A 679 -13.04 -18.61 -18.18
N SER A 680 -13.32 -19.51 -19.14
CA SER A 680 -12.68 -20.81 -19.26
C SER A 680 -11.71 -20.91 -20.45
N GLY A 681 -11.88 -20.10 -21.50
CA GLY A 681 -11.11 -20.18 -22.74
C GLY A 681 -10.02 -19.11 -22.85
N ASP A 682 -8.85 -19.49 -23.38
CA ASP A 682 -7.68 -18.61 -23.49
C ASP A 682 -7.94 -17.35 -24.34
N ASN A 683 -8.73 -17.47 -25.41
CA ASN A 683 -9.08 -16.33 -26.26
C ASN A 683 -9.84 -15.26 -25.47
N ASP A 684 -10.80 -15.68 -24.63
CA ASP A 684 -11.58 -14.76 -23.80
C ASP A 684 -10.71 -14.17 -22.67
N ARG A 685 -9.72 -14.93 -22.14
CA ARG A 685 -8.75 -14.42 -21.14
C ARG A 685 -7.91 -13.29 -21.74
N VAL A 686 -7.46 -13.44 -22.98
CA VAL A 686 -6.72 -12.39 -23.71
C VAL A 686 -7.58 -11.14 -23.86
N VAL A 687 -8.86 -11.28 -24.22
CA VAL A 687 -9.79 -10.13 -24.32
C VAL A 687 -9.94 -9.42 -22.98
N VAL A 688 -10.11 -10.17 -21.89
CA VAL A 688 -10.20 -9.60 -20.52
C VAL A 688 -8.94 -8.80 -20.18
N LEU A 689 -7.75 -9.38 -20.38
CA LEU A 689 -6.47 -8.71 -20.09
C LEU A 689 -6.28 -7.44 -20.93
N GLN A 690 -6.67 -7.47 -22.21
CA GLN A 690 -6.62 -6.30 -23.08
C GLN A 690 -7.53 -5.17 -22.57
N ILE A 691 -8.75 -5.49 -22.13
CA ILE A 691 -9.67 -4.49 -21.58
C ILE A 691 -9.09 -3.88 -20.29
N PHE A 692 -8.59 -4.70 -19.37
CA PHE A 692 -7.97 -4.23 -18.12
C PHE A 692 -6.74 -3.34 -18.40
N GLN A 693 -5.84 -3.77 -19.28
CA GLN A 693 -4.64 -2.99 -19.65
C GLN A 693 -5.02 -1.62 -20.23
N GLU A 694 -6.06 -1.57 -21.07
CA GLU A 694 -6.56 -0.33 -21.65
C GLU A 694 -7.21 0.60 -20.62
N TRP A 695 -7.90 0.06 -19.62
CA TRP A 695 -8.52 0.86 -18.56
C TRP A 695 -7.52 1.31 -17.49
N GLU A 696 -6.54 0.48 -17.13
CA GLU A 696 -5.42 0.87 -16.26
C GLU A 696 -4.61 2.01 -16.88
N ALA A 697 -4.43 2.00 -18.21
CA ALA A 697 -3.72 3.06 -18.94
C ALA A 697 -4.38 4.45 -18.81
N ILE A 698 -5.67 4.52 -18.46
CA ILE A 698 -6.38 5.78 -18.20
C ILE A 698 -5.83 6.46 -16.93
N ARG A 699 -5.23 5.70 -16.00
CA ARG A 699 -4.62 6.21 -14.75
C ARG A 699 -5.59 7.08 -13.95
N ARG A 700 -6.86 6.67 -13.87
CA ARG A 700 -7.93 7.36 -13.12
C ARG A 700 -8.46 6.56 -11.93
N PHE A 701 -8.52 5.23 -12.05
CA PHE A 701 -9.15 4.35 -11.08
C PHE A 701 -8.12 3.38 -10.51
N GLY A 702 -7.81 3.49 -9.21
CA GLY A 702 -6.81 2.64 -8.58
C GLY A 702 -7.31 1.25 -8.14
N ASN A 703 -8.62 1.00 -8.20
CA ASN A 703 -9.23 -0.30 -7.90
C ASN A 703 -9.23 -1.28 -9.09
N ILE A 704 -8.86 -0.83 -10.31
CA ILE A 704 -8.77 -1.69 -11.49
C ILE A 704 -7.62 -2.69 -11.36
N THR A 705 -6.43 -2.24 -10.94
CA THR A 705 -5.25 -3.09 -10.81
C THR A 705 -5.47 -4.25 -9.82
N PRO A 706 -5.98 -4.01 -8.60
CA PRO A 706 -6.33 -5.09 -7.69
C PRO A 706 -7.35 -6.09 -8.27
N ALA A 707 -8.35 -5.61 -9.03
CA ALA A 707 -9.34 -6.48 -9.65
C ALA A 707 -8.71 -7.43 -10.68
N ARG A 708 -7.80 -6.93 -11.52
CA ARG A 708 -7.03 -7.77 -12.47
C ARG A 708 -6.17 -8.79 -11.73
N GLU A 709 -5.47 -8.39 -10.67
CA GLU A 709 -4.58 -9.28 -9.93
C GLU A 709 -5.32 -10.44 -9.26
N VAL A 710 -6.54 -10.19 -8.76
CA VAL A 710 -7.42 -11.24 -8.24
C VAL A 710 -7.84 -12.20 -9.35
N ILE A 711 -8.23 -11.70 -10.54
CA ILE A 711 -8.59 -12.54 -11.69
C ILE A 711 -7.41 -13.40 -12.14
N GLU A 712 -6.22 -12.82 -12.27
CA GLU A 712 -5.01 -13.56 -12.61
C GLU A 712 -4.70 -14.64 -11.59
N MET A 713 -4.92 -14.38 -10.30
CA MET A 713 -4.74 -15.37 -9.25
C MET A 713 -5.77 -16.52 -9.36
N VAL A 714 -7.03 -16.22 -9.69
CA VAL A 714 -8.04 -17.25 -9.99
C VAL A 714 -7.59 -18.13 -11.15
N TRP A 715 -7.11 -17.53 -12.26
CA TRP A 715 -6.61 -18.29 -13.40
C TRP A 715 -5.38 -19.12 -13.07
N ARG A 716 -4.39 -18.54 -12.39
CA ARG A 716 -3.19 -19.26 -11.93
C ARG A 716 -3.57 -20.48 -11.10
N ARG A 717 -4.53 -20.35 -10.18
CA ARG A 717 -5.00 -21.47 -9.38
C ARG A 717 -5.65 -22.56 -10.23
N ARG A 718 -6.54 -22.19 -11.17
CA ARG A 718 -7.16 -23.17 -12.08
C ARG A 718 -6.13 -23.90 -12.92
N ASP A 719 -5.13 -23.18 -13.44
CA ASP A 719 -4.11 -23.74 -14.31
C ASP A 719 -3.12 -24.64 -13.55
N LEU A 720 -2.84 -24.35 -12.28
CA LEU A 720 -1.99 -25.17 -11.40
C LEU A 720 -2.74 -26.37 -10.80
N ASN A 721 -4.02 -26.22 -10.45
CA ASN A 721 -4.85 -27.27 -9.83
C ASN A 721 -5.31 -28.36 -10.81
N LEU A 722 -4.98 -28.26 -12.12
CA LEU A 722 -5.17 -29.35 -13.08
C LEU A 722 -4.37 -30.62 -12.75
N ASN A 723 -3.44 -30.56 -11.78
CA ASN A 723 -2.60 -31.69 -11.37
C ASN A 723 -2.93 -32.31 -9.99
N ASP A 724 -3.80 -31.71 -9.16
CA ASP A 724 -3.97 -32.11 -7.74
C ASP A 724 -5.44 -32.27 -7.30
N ILE A 725 -6.26 -32.95 -8.12
CA ILE A 725 -7.69 -33.21 -7.83
C ILE A 725 -7.92 -34.11 -6.59
N ALA A 726 -6.88 -34.59 -5.89
CA ALA A 726 -7.03 -35.64 -4.87
C ALA A 726 -7.05 -35.19 -3.40
N ASN A 727 -6.67 -33.96 -3.02
CA ASN A 727 -6.39 -33.64 -1.60
C ASN A 727 -7.24 -32.53 -0.92
N ASP A 728 -8.17 -31.85 -1.61
CA ASP A 728 -8.82 -30.64 -1.06
C ASP A 728 -10.02 -30.88 -0.12
N ALA A 729 -10.27 -32.12 0.32
CA ALA A 729 -11.47 -32.47 1.08
C ALA A 729 -11.48 -32.04 2.56
N MET A 730 -10.49 -31.28 3.07
CA MET A 730 -10.37 -30.97 4.51
C MET A 730 -10.22 -29.49 4.89
N SER A 731 -10.32 -28.53 3.95
CA SER A 731 -10.23 -27.08 4.27
C SER A 731 -11.35 -26.20 3.66
N GLU A 732 -12.45 -26.79 3.20
CA GLU A 732 -13.54 -26.05 2.52
C GLU A 732 -14.71 -25.72 3.46
N LYS A 733 -14.60 -24.72 4.34
CA LYS A 733 -15.77 -24.25 5.11
C LYS A 733 -16.08 -22.76 5.10
N THR A 734 -15.28 -21.90 4.46
CA THR A 734 -15.45 -20.45 4.60
C THR A 734 -15.57 -19.64 3.31
N ALA A 735 -15.14 -20.14 2.14
CA ALA A 735 -15.19 -19.39 0.88
C ALA A 735 -16.32 -19.89 -0.03
N ARG A 736 -17.26 -19.01 -0.42
CA ARG A 736 -18.37 -19.34 -1.34
C ARG A 736 -17.93 -19.27 -2.80
N PHE A 737 -17.01 -18.37 -3.11
CA PHE A 737 -16.52 -18.13 -4.47
C PHE A 737 -15.00 -18.36 -4.58
N GLU A 738 -14.54 -18.82 -5.75
CA GLU A 738 -13.11 -19.06 -5.99
C GLU A 738 -12.25 -17.79 -5.82
N TRP A 739 -12.79 -16.63 -6.18
CA TRP A 739 -12.10 -15.34 -6.05
C TRP A 739 -11.91 -14.90 -4.60
N GLU A 740 -12.70 -15.40 -3.64
CA GLU A 740 -12.48 -15.11 -2.21
C GLU A 740 -11.20 -15.77 -1.70
N HIS A 741 -10.96 -16.99 -2.18
CA HIS A 741 -9.73 -17.70 -1.89
C HIS A 741 -8.52 -16.98 -2.51
N ALA A 742 -8.66 -16.51 -3.75
CA ALA A 742 -7.64 -15.70 -4.41
C ALA A 742 -7.33 -14.41 -3.61
N MET A 743 -8.36 -13.71 -3.14
CA MET A 743 -8.18 -12.52 -2.28
C MET A 743 -7.52 -12.85 -0.93
N THR A 744 -7.84 -14.02 -0.35
CA THR A 744 -7.20 -14.48 0.89
C THR A 744 -5.71 -14.75 0.68
N MET A 745 -5.36 -15.41 -0.43
CA MET A 745 -3.97 -15.68 -0.81
C MET A 745 -3.16 -14.42 -1.12
N LEU A 746 -3.81 -13.36 -1.59
CA LEU A 746 -3.19 -12.05 -1.83
C LEU A 746 -3.03 -11.21 -0.54
N GLY A 747 -3.32 -11.78 0.64
CA GLY A 747 -3.15 -11.11 1.93
C GLY A 747 -4.46 -10.57 2.52
N GLY A 748 -5.60 -11.21 2.20
CA GLY A 748 -6.90 -10.85 2.78
C GLY A 748 -7.51 -9.59 2.18
N TRP A 749 -7.36 -9.39 0.88
CA TRP A 749 -7.87 -8.20 0.19
C TRP A 749 -9.39 -8.08 0.28
N LYS A 750 -9.88 -6.84 0.29
CA LYS A 750 -11.31 -6.50 0.27
C LYS A 750 -11.55 -5.62 -0.95
N LEU A 751 -11.81 -6.27 -2.08
CA LEU A 751 -11.92 -5.59 -3.36
C LEU A 751 -13.20 -4.75 -3.46
N ALA A 752 -13.07 -3.50 -3.92
CA ALA A 752 -14.19 -2.63 -4.27
C ALA A 752 -14.36 -2.60 -5.79
N LEU A 753 -15.46 -3.15 -6.29
CA LEU A 753 -15.74 -3.36 -7.72
C LEU A 753 -16.61 -2.25 -8.35
N THR A 754 -16.67 -1.11 -7.67
CA THR A 754 -17.52 0.04 -7.95
C THR A 754 -16.89 1.03 -8.93
#